data_AF-A0A2R6L9F5-F1
#
_entry.id   AF-A0A2R6L9F5-F1
#
_cell.length_a   1.000
_cell.length_b   1.000
_cell.length_c   1.000
_cell.angle_alpha   90.00
_cell.angle_beta   90.00
_cell.angle_gamma   90.00
#
_symmetry.space_group_name_H-M   'P 1'
#
loop_
_entity.id
_entity.type
_entity.pdbx_description
1 polymer ?
#
loop_
_entity_poly.entity_id
_entity_poly.type
_entity_poly.pdbx_seq_one_letter_code
_entity_poly.pdbx_strand_id
1 'polypeptide(L)'
;MVAATFTQIRFGYYLTVPVGALNAALVGFIMKTMGSPSGDQILDIELYQVITIFVVVLVIFVPMVGVVGLFNDENSADTARELADARSAPGGIVGWKDSLDWMNENTPEEGQYGNPDGEAMDLWGQYRLTDDYDYPDGAYGVMSWWDYGHWITGQAERIPNANPFQEGASVAAEFLLAQNETQAEQVLSTVDENENAKTRYVMVDWKMVETESSRPLGGKFFAPTAFTDKYDNQQFYTRILATNQQGRSRTISMLNKQPYYQSMVTRLYHFHGSSEDPGVRLPGSRQRKIPVVEWTGTERETRTGATFVEAPQNGTALRFVDSMEEARNITENNPSAQIGGIGGMPSGEVPALEHYRLVQMSDVNALGRSNASLQANSEHRLQFYKQRYTRRTIATTGLGLEIGRTLSGDQSMTRRQVIQEMSQRTQLGRQIQAVGEQLLFPNTPAWTKVFERVPGATIEGEGGPPNTEVTISVPIEPENGDPFQYTQTVETDSDGEFTATVPYATEGYDNWGPENGYTNVSARANGSYRLQTGFRQNESGYQITYFASANVTEAQVIGEDESAVQVTLSEQVIPPQPGDGEEGNGEESSGDESSGEESGQQSGDDRGSSDGSDGQNGTGYVAPPDSPGWAALPTERVRP
;
A
#
# COMPACT_ATOMS: atom_id res chain seq x y z
N MET A 1 33.27 21.99 8.45
CA MET A 1 31.89 21.87 9.01
C MET A 1 30.90 22.73 8.23
N VAL A 2 31.01 24.06 8.26
CA VAL A 2 30.09 24.97 7.54
C VAL A 2 30.03 24.69 6.03
N ALA A 3 31.18 24.62 5.35
CA ALA A 3 31.22 24.31 3.91
C ALA A 3 30.54 22.98 3.57
N ALA A 4 30.84 21.91 4.32
CA ALA A 4 30.21 20.60 4.14
C ALA A 4 28.69 20.64 4.36
N THR A 5 28.22 21.38 5.37
CA THR A 5 26.78 21.49 5.67
C THR A 5 26.03 22.31 4.61
N PHE A 6 26.65 23.34 4.05
CA PHE A 6 26.07 24.08 2.92
C PHE A 6 25.94 23.22 1.66
N THR A 7 26.81 22.22 1.49
CA THR A 7 26.72 21.30 0.35
C THR A 7 25.73 20.16 0.57
N GLN A 8 25.66 19.63 1.79
CA GLN A 8 24.78 18.51 2.11
C GLN A 8 24.27 18.64 3.54
N ILE A 9 22.95 18.54 3.71
CA ILE A 9 22.33 18.64 5.04
C ILE A 9 22.78 17.47 5.96
N ARG A 10 23.44 16.41 5.44
CA ARG A 10 23.82 15.20 6.22
C ARG A 10 24.92 15.50 7.20
N PHE A 11 25.67 16.56 6.93
CA PHE A 11 26.67 17.10 7.83
C PHE A 11 26.08 18.12 8.82
N GLY A 12 24.76 18.35 8.79
CA GLY A 12 24.07 19.33 9.64
C GLY A 12 24.31 19.12 11.13
N TYR A 13 24.42 17.87 11.58
CA TYR A 13 24.70 17.55 12.99
C TYR A 13 26.09 18.04 13.44
N TYR A 14 27.05 18.24 12.52
CA TYR A 14 28.34 18.84 12.85
C TYR A 14 28.23 20.35 13.16
N LEU A 15 27.16 21.04 12.76
CA LEU A 15 26.96 22.45 13.13
C LEU A 15 26.42 22.63 14.54
N THR A 16 25.85 21.60 15.16
CA THR A 16 25.26 21.69 16.50
C THR A 16 26.28 22.17 17.54
N VAL A 17 27.49 21.59 17.54
CA VAL A 17 28.56 21.95 18.49
C VAL A 17 29.11 23.36 18.24
N PRO A 18 29.52 23.75 17.01
CA PRO A 18 29.95 25.12 16.73
C PRO A 18 28.89 26.17 17.02
N VAL A 19 27.63 25.92 16.66
CA VAL A 19 26.52 26.86 16.93
C VAL A 19 26.35 27.05 18.43
N GLY A 20 26.36 25.95 19.20
CA GLY A 20 26.30 26.02 20.66
C GLY A 20 27.48 26.78 21.28
N ALA A 21 28.70 26.48 20.84
CA ALA A 21 29.92 27.11 21.34
C ALA A 21 29.98 28.63 21.02
N LEU A 22 29.61 29.02 19.80
CA LEU A 22 29.59 30.42 19.38
C LEU A 22 28.50 31.22 20.09
N ASN A 23 27.31 30.64 20.30
CA ASN A 23 26.27 31.26 21.12
C ASN A 23 26.73 31.45 22.57
N ALA A 24 27.38 30.45 23.17
CA ALA A 24 27.93 30.56 24.52
C ALA A 24 29.03 31.63 24.61
N ALA A 25 29.94 31.69 23.63
CA ALA A 25 30.98 32.71 23.55
C ALA A 25 30.39 34.12 23.39
N LEU A 26 29.34 34.28 22.58
CA LEU A 26 28.63 35.55 22.40
C LEU A 26 27.97 36.01 23.72
N VAL A 27 27.26 35.12 24.41
CA VAL A 27 26.67 35.41 25.72
C VAL A 27 27.76 35.78 26.73
N GLY A 28 28.86 35.03 26.78
CA GLY A 28 30.00 35.33 27.63
C GLY A 28 30.64 36.69 27.33
N PHE A 29 30.76 37.05 26.05
CA PHE A 29 31.26 38.36 25.61
C PHE A 29 30.34 39.50 26.09
N ILE A 30 29.03 39.36 25.91
CA ILE A 30 28.03 40.34 26.34
C ILE A 30 28.04 40.52 27.87
N MET A 31 28.10 39.41 28.62
CA MET A 31 28.21 39.45 30.08
C MET A 31 29.48 40.15 30.55
N LYS A 32 30.61 39.94 29.85
CA LYS A 32 31.88 40.60 30.16
C LYS A 32 31.88 42.09 29.83
N THR A 33 31.24 42.52 28.74
CA THR A 33 31.22 43.93 28.33
C THR A 33 30.19 44.76 29.09
N MET A 34 29.12 44.13 29.57
CA MET A 34 28.05 44.79 30.33
C MET A 34 28.21 44.63 31.85
N GLY A 35 28.98 43.66 32.33
CA GLY A 35 29.30 43.49 33.75
C GLY A 35 30.37 44.45 34.25
N SER A 36 30.24 44.92 35.49
CA SER A 36 31.25 45.80 36.13
C SER A 36 32.58 45.06 36.31
N PRO A 37 33.74 45.66 35.95
CA PRO A 37 35.06 45.02 36.03
C PRO A 37 35.50 44.59 37.45
N SER A 38 34.82 45.06 38.50
CA SER A 38 35.32 44.96 39.88
C SER A 38 34.60 43.93 40.76
N GLY A 39 33.55 43.24 40.31
CA GLY A 39 32.89 42.18 41.11
C GLY A 39 32.19 42.61 42.41
N ASP A 40 32.36 43.85 42.87
CA ASP A 40 31.95 44.32 44.21
C ASP A 40 30.60 45.06 44.26
N GLN A 41 29.89 45.24 43.14
CA GLN A 41 28.57 45.88 43.13
C GLN A 41 27.60 45.11 42.24
N ILE A 42 26.89 44.15 42.85
CA ILE A 42 25.91 43.28 42.20
C ILE A 42 24.59 44.01 41.85
N LEU A 43 24.44 45.29 42.23
CA LEU A 43 23.13 45.97 42.26
C LEU A 43 23.04 47.35 41.58
N ASP A 44 24.02 47.77 40.77
CA ASP A 44 23.89 48.95 39.87
C ASP A 44 23.77 48.48 38.42
N ILE A 45 22.66 47.80 38.12
CA ILE A 45 22.34 47.35 36.76
C ILE A 45 21.34 48.34 36.16
N GLU A 46 21.74 49.05 35.11
CA GLU A 46 20.84 49.96 34.42
C GLU A 46 19.75 49.16 33.68
N LEU A 47 18.49 49.63 33.71
CA LEU A 47 17.34 48.90 33.16
C LEU A 47 17.56 48.44 31.71
N TYR A 48 18.25 49.23 30.88
CA TYR A 48 18.54 48.87 29.50
C TYR A 48 19.52 47.68 29.37
N GLN A 49 20.39 47.45 30.36
CA GLN A 49 21.32 46.33 30.37
C GLN A 49 20.60 45.01 30.65
N VAL A 50 19.67 45.00 31.62
CA VAL A 50 18.78 43.86 31.89
C VAL A 50 17.93 43.55 30.66
N ILE A 51 17.34 44.57 30.04
CA ILE A 51 16.50 44.41 28.83
C ILE A 51 17.32 43.83 27.68
N THR A 52 18.57 44.28 27.48
CA THR A 52 19.42 43.79 26.38
C THR A 52 19.80 42.31 26.59
N ILE A 53 20.19 41.92 27.80
CA ILE A 53 20.49 40.51 28.12
C ILE A 53 19.23 39.67 27.94
N PHE A 54 18.09 40.15 28.41
CA PHE A 54 16.80 39.47 28.25
C PHE A 54 16.44 39.29 26.78
N VAL A 55 16.61 40.31 25.92
CA VAL A 55 16.35 40.23 24.48
C VAL A 55 17.30 39.25 23.79
N VAL A 56 18.59 39.22 24.15
CA VAL A 56 19.55 38.28 23.56
C VAL A 56 19.21 36.83 23.93
N VAL A 57 18.89 36.58 25.21
CA VAL A 57 18.42 35.27 25.67
C VAL A 57 17.12 34.90 24.94
N LEU A 58 16.18 35.85 24.82
CA LEU A 58 14.93 35.64 24.10
C LEU A 58 15.21 35.27 22.63
N VAL A 59 16.06 35.99 21.90
CA VAL A 59 16.40 35.68 20.49
C VAL A 59 17.05 34.29 20.32
N ILE A 60 17.89 33.86 21.27
CA ILE A 60 18.58 32.55 21.20
C ILE A 60 17.62 31.40 21.58
N PHE A 61 16.79 31.59 22.60
CA PHE A 61 15.97 30.52 23.17
C PHE A 61 14.53 30.48 22.64
N VAL A 62 13.97 31.58 22.13
CA VAL A 62 12.60 31.60 21.55
C VAL A 62 12.43 30.68 20.34
N PRO A 63 13.37 30.61 19.38
CA PRO A 63 13.30 29.62 18.31
C PRO A 63 13.33 28.18 18.82
N MET A 64 13.84 27.97 20.05
CA MET A 64 13.96 26.66 20.71
C MET A 64 12.72 26.29 21.54
N VAL A 65 12.02 27.27 22.13
CA VAL A 65 10.93 27.08 23.12
C VAL A 65 9.54 27.51 22.61
N GLY A 66 9.43 28.18 21.46
CA GLY A 66 8.15 28.30 20.73
C GLY A 66 7.35 29.59 20.82
N VAL A 67 8.01 30.75 20.81
CA VAL A 67 7.29 32.05 20.66
C VAL A 67 7.20 32.51 19.19
N VAL A 68 7.59 31.66 18.23
CA VAL A 68 7.60 31.98 16.78
C VAL A 68 6.18 32.20 16.22
N GLY A 69 5.14 31.66 16.88
CA GLY A 69 3.73 31.86 16.51
C GLY A 69 3.15 33.26 16.75
N LEU A 70 3.88 34.20 17.38
CA LEU A 70 3.38 35.57 17.60
C LEU A 70 3.48 36.49 16.37
N PHE A 71 4.22 36.10 15.31
CA PHE A 71 4.54 37.00 14.20
C PHE A 71 4.07 36.55 12.82
N ASN A 72 3.54 35.33 12.65
CA ASN A 72 3.07 34.83 11.34
C ASN A 72 1.91 33.82 11.50
N ASP A 73 0.70 34.20 11.08
CA ASP A 73 -0.52 33.35 11.10
C ASP A 73 -0.50 32.26 10.01
N GLU A 74 0.42 32.33 9.04
CA GLU A 74 0.50 31.39 7.90
C GLU A 74 1.61 30.34 8.02
N ASN A 75 2.50 30.43 9.00
CA ASN A 75 3.61 29.49 9.21
C ASN A 75 3.77 29.19 10.71
N SER A 76 3.02 28.23 11.23
CA SER A 76 3.39 27.55 12.47
C SER A 76 4.68 26.74 12.21
N ALA A 77 5.83 27.40 12.34
CA ALA A 77 7.11 26.71 12.35
C ALA A 77 7.18 25.90 13.64
N ASP A 78 7.24 24.57 13.53
CA ASP A 78 7.42 23.69 14.67
C ASP A 78 8.68 24.08 15.43
N THR A 79 8.60 24.07 16.76
CA THR A 79 9.78 24.34 17.57
C THR A 79 10.86 23.29 17.31
N ALA A 80 12.13 23.65 17.53
CA ALA A 80 13.21 22.68 17.45
C ALA A 80 12.97 21.46 18.37
N ARG A 81 12.28 21.67 19.50
CA ARG A 81 11.87 20.61 20.43
C ARG A 81 10.74 19.74 19.87
N GLU A 82 9.66 20.33 19.37
CA GLU A 82 8.57 19.55 18.74
C GLU A 82 9.08 18.76 17.53
N LEU A 83 10.00 19.35 16.76
CA LEU A 83 10.68 18.69 15.65
C LEU A 83 11.52 17.49 16.13
N ALA A 84 12.25 17.65 17.24
CA ALA A 84 13.07 16.58 17.82
C ALA A 84 12.21 15.48 18.46
N ASP A 85 11.19 15.85 19.24
CA ASP A 85 10.26 14.94 19.91
C ASP A 85 9.47 14.12 18.87
N ALA A 86 9.00 14.74 17.78
CA ALA A 86 8.32 14.04 16.69
C ALA A 86 9.24 13.10 15.89
N ARG A 87 10.56 13.35 15.90
CA ARG A 87 11.57 12.49 15.25
C ARG A 87 12.15 11.40 16.17
N SER A 88 11.79 11.42 17.45
CA SER A 88 12.28 10.44 18.44
C SER A 88 11.34 9.25 18.61
N ALA A 89 10.23 9.21 17.87
CA ALA A 89 9.33 8.05 17.81
C ALA A 89 9.97 6.92 16.96
N PRO A 90 9.64 5.64 17.22
CA PRO A 90 10.21 4.50 16.49
C PRO A 90 9.88 4.51 14.98
N GLY A 91 8.83 5.24 14.57
CA GLY A 91 8.50 5.41 13.16
C GLY A 91 7.88 4.17 12.52
N GLY A 92 8.19 3.94 11.25
CA GLY A 92 7.59 2.92 10.39
C GLY A 92 7.95 1.49 10.75
N ILE A 93 9.02 1.26 11.54
CA ILE A 93 9.34 -0.07 12.07
C ILE A 93 8.16 -0.68 12.84
N VAL A 94 7.33 0.15 13.46
CA VAL A 94 6.15 -0.31 14.21
C VAL A 94 5.16 -1.06 13.32
N GLY A 95 5.02 -0.68 12.05
CA GLY A 95 4.18 -1.42 11.09
C GLY A 95 4.90 -2.56 10.35
N TRP A 96 6.22 -2.66 10.52
CA TRP A 96 7.05 -3.73 9.96
C TRP A 96 7.31 -4.86 10.97
N LYS A 97 7.32 -4.54 12.27
CA LYS A 97 7.75 -5.44 13.34
C LYS A 97 7.03 -6.78 13.31
N ASP A 98 5.70 -6.78 13.27
CA ASP A 98 4.89 -8.01 13.31
C ASP A 98 5.29 -8.99 12.19
N SER A 99 5.55 -8.47 10.99
CA SER A 99 5.92 -9.29 9.83
C SER A 99 7.38 -9.75 9.84
N LEU A 100 8.27 -8.97 10.47
CA LEU A 100 9.66 -9.36 10.68
C LEU A 100 9.77 -10.44 11.77
N ASP A 101 9.02 -10.29 12.87
CA ASP A 101 8.90 -11.30 13.92
C ASP A 101 8.29 -12.59 13.34
N TRP A 102 7.20 -12.48 12.56
CA TRP A 102 6.61 -13.62 11.87
C TRP A 102 7.62 -14.32 10.96
N MET A 103 8.42 -13.57 10.18
CA MET A 103 9.43 -14.16 9.31
C MET A 103 10.50 -14.91 10.10
N ASN A 104 10.98 -14.35 11.22
CA ASN A 104 11.94 -15.02 12.09
C ASN A 104 11.41 -16.38 12.60
N GLU A 105 10.14 -16.42 13.00
CA GLU A 105 9.50 -17.57 13.65
C GLU A 105 8.90 -18.60 12.67
N ASN A 106 8.50 -18.19 11.47
CA ASN A 106 7.70 -19.01 10.54
C ASN A 106 8.41 -19.32 9.21
N THR A 107 9.68 -18.93 9.06
CA THR A 107 10.51 -19.33 7.92
C THR A 107 11.74 -20.12 8.42
N PRO A 108 12.31 -21.04 7.62
CA PRO A 108 13.51 -21.78 7.98
C PRO A 108 14.67 -20.86 8.39
N GLU A 109 15.60 -21.35 9.19
CA GLU A 109 16.85 -20.62 9.40
C GLU A 109 17.68 -20.59 8.09
N GLU A 110 18.51 -19.56 7.92
CA GLU A 110 19.40 -19.46 6.76
C GLU A 110 20.33 -20.68 6.71
N GLY A 111 20.33 -21.42 5.59
CA GLY A 111 21.04 -22.70 5.43
C GLY A 111 20.15 -23.94 5.58
N GLN A 112 18.85 -23.77 5.88
CA GLN A 112 17.92 -24.87 6.12
C GLN A 112 16.69 -24.90 5.20
N TYR A 113 16.53 -23.94 4.29
CA TYR A 113 15.40 -23.96 3.34
C TYR A 113 15.52 -25.16 2.37
N GLY A 114 14.50 -26.02 2.31
CA GLY A 114 14.56 -27.29 1.57
C GLY A 114 15.66 -28.25 2.05
N ASN A 115 16.30 -27.95 3.19
CA ASN A 115 17.43 -28.68 3.73
C ASN A 115 17.35 -28.75 5.28
N PRO A 116 16.31 -29.40 5.85
CA PRO A 116 16.06 -29.38 7.28
C PRO A 116 17.22 -29.93 8.14
N ASP A 117 18.00 -30.87 7.59
CA ASP A 117 19.18 -31.44 8.26
C ASP A 117 20.46 -30.60 8.06
N GLY A 118 20.37 -29.47 7.35
CA GLY A 118 21.46 -28.55 7.08
C GLY A 118 21.98 -27.82 8.32
N GLU A 119 23.25 -27.41 8.27
CA GLU A 119 23.82 -26.54 9.32
C GLU A 119 23.36 -25.10 9.10
N ALA A 120 22.59 -24.57 10.06
CA ALA A 120 22.16 -23.18 10.03
C ALA A 120 23.35 -22.22 10.09
N MET A 121 23.24 -21.11 9.37
CA MET A 121 24.23 -20.04 9.38
C MET A 121 24.21 -19.30 10.73
N ASP A 122 25.39 -19.14 11.34
CA ASP A 122 25.52 -18.36 12.58
C ASP A 122 25.46 -16.85 12.27
N LEU A 123 24.36 -16.19 12.64
CA LEU A 123 24.18 -14.74 12.45
C LEU A 123 25.36 -13.91 13.00
N TRP A 124 25.98 -14.35 14.09
CA TRP A 124 27.10 -13.65 14.74
C TRP A 124 28.45 -14.31 14.49
N GLY A 125 28.48 -15.24 13.53
CA GLY A 125 29.65 -16.01 13.14
C GLY A 125 30.77 -15.16 12.53
N GLN A 126 31.92 -15.80 12.33
CA GLN A 126 33.06 -15.18 11.66
C GLN A 126 33.08 -15.56 10.18
N TYR A 127 32.85 -14.56 9.33
CA TYR A 127 32.83 -14.72 7.88
C TYR A 127 34.10 -14.15 7.25
N ARG A 128 34.60 -14.82 6.21
CA ARG A 128 35.73 -14.32 5.42
C ARG A 128 35.24 -13.18 4.53
N LEU A 129 35.98 -12.08 4.51
CA LEU A 129 35.74 -11.01 3.53
C LEU A 129 35.99 -11.54 2.11
N THR A 130 34.97 -11.48 1.26
CA THR A 130 34.98 -11.87 -0.15
C THR A 130 34.35 -10.77 -1.00
N ASP A 131 34.64 -10.80 -2.31
CA ASP A 131 33.91 -9.97 -3.28
C ASP A 131 32.53 -10.54 -3.57
N ASP A 132 32.42 -11.87 -3.56
CA ASP A 132 31.21 -12.65 -3.76
C ASP A 132 31.22 -13.80 -2.74
N TYR A 133 30.21 -13.89 -1.88
CA TYR A 133 30.17 -14.86 -0.80
C TYR A 133 29.36 -16.08 -1.26
N ASP A 134 30.02 -17.23 -1.30
CA ASP A 134 29.39 -18.50 -1.68
C ASP A 134 28.49 -18.99 -0.54
N TYR A 135 27.18 -18.72 -0.67
CA TYR A 135 26.19 -19.12 0.33
C TYR A 135 25.94 -20.63 0.29
N PRO A 136 25.79 -21.29 1.46
CA PRO A 136 25.52 -22.72 1.52
C PRO A 136 24.13 -23.07 0.99
N ASP A 137 23.93 -24.35 0.63
CA ASP A 137 22.61 -24.89 0.28
C ASP A 137 21.60 -24.59 1.40
N GLY A 138 20.41 -24.12 1.02
CA GLY A 138 19.33 -23.75 1.95
C GLY A 138 19.42 -22.33 2.51
N ALA A 139 20.46 -21.56 2.18
CA ALA A 139 20.46 -20.10 2.40
C ALA A 139 19.53 -19.43 1.39
N TYR A 140 18.94 -18.29 1.74
CA TYR A 140 18.04 -17.59 0.83
C TYR A 140 18.03 -16.08 1.00
N GLY A 141 17.61 -15.39 -0.06
CA GLY A 141 17.44 -13.93 -0.08
C GLY A 141 16.02 -13.48 0.24
N VAL A 142 15.92 -12.31 0.88
CA VAL A 142 14.68 -11.55 1.06
C VAL A 142 14.73 -10.27 0.23
N MET A 143 13.91 -10.20 -0.81
CA MET A 143 13.80 -9.04 -1.69
C MET A 143 12.89 -7.97 -1.08
N SER A 144 13.39 -6.75 -0.99
CA SER A 144 12.62 -5.58 -0.56
C SER A 144 13.29 -4.30 -1.06
N TRP A 145 12.67 -3.15 -0.79
CA TRP A 145 13.35 -1.87 -1.04
C TRP A 145 14.54 -1.70 -0.07
N TRP A 146 15.64 -1.11 -0.57
CA TRP A 146 16.91 -1.06 0.15
C TRP A 146 16.86 -0.37 1.52
N ASP A 147 15.90 0.55 1.73
CA ASP A 147 15.65 1.22 3.01
C ASP A 147 15.44 0.22 4.17
N TYR A 148 14.94 -0.99 3.89
CA TYR A 148 14.44 -1.94 4.88
C TYR A 148 15.42 -3.07 5.21
N GLY A 149 16.54 -3.19 4.48
CA GLY A 149 17.47 -4.32 4.63
C GLY A 149 18.01 -4.50 6.05
N HIS A 150 18.34 -3.43 6.78
CA HIS A 150 18.78 -3.56 8.17
C HIS A 150 17.70 -4.08 9.12
N TRP A 151 16.42 -3.83 8.83
CA TRP A 151 15.33 -4.39 9.63
C TRP A 151 15.15 -5.88 9.35
N ILE A 152 15.30 -6.29 8.08
CA ILE A 152 15.30 -7.70 7.68
C ILE A 152 16.44 -8.45 8.39
N THR A 153 17.67 -7.94 8.30
CA THR A 153 18.81 -8.58 9.00
C THR A 153 18.66 -8.54 10.52
N GLY A 154 18.28 -7.40 11.10
CA GLY A 154 18.34 -7.20 12.55
C GLY A 154 17.14 -7.73 13.33
N GLN A 155 15.98 -7.87 12.69
CA GLN A 155 14.73 -8.29 13.34
C GLN A 155 14.22 -9.63 12.81
N ALA A 156 14.26 -9.84 11.48
CA ALA A 156 13.87 -11.13 10.91
C ALA A 156 15.02 -12.15 10.98
N GLU A 157 16.27 -11.69 11.15
CA GLU A 157 17.48 -12.52 11.10
C GLU A 157 17.56 -13.31 9.78
N ARG A 158 17.25 -12.62 8.66
CA ARG A 158 17.34 -13.13 7.29
C ARG A 158 18.21 -12.24 6.41
N ILE A 159 18.66 -12.75 5.27
CA ILE A 159 19.59 -12.05 4.38
C ILE A 159 18.82 -11.17 3.37
N PRO A 160 18.91 -9.82 3.43
CA PRO A 160 18.25 -8.97 2.46
C PRO A 160 19.03 -8.90 1.14
N ASN A 161 18.35 -8.94 0.00
CA ASN A 161 18.99 -8.71 -1.30
C ASN A 161 19.46 -7.25 -1.51
N ALA A 162 18.92 -6.29 -0.75
CA ALA A 162 19.30 -4.88 -0.82
C ALA A 162 19.27 -4.21 0.56
N ASN A 163 20.19 -3.28 0.81
CA ASN A 163 20.38 -2.73 2.17
C ASN A 163 20.63 -1.20 2.22
N PRO A 164 20.54 -0.57 3.41
CA PRO A 164 20.76 0.88 3.62
C PRO A 164 22.09 1.46 3.16
N PHE A 165 23.11 0.64 2.87
CA PHE A 165 24.35 1.09 2.21
C PHE A 165 24.17 1.32 0.70
N GLN A 166 22.95 1.13 0.19
CA GLN A 166 22.55 1.20 -1.23
C GLN A 166 23.11 0.07 -2.10
N GLU A 167 23.63 -0.97 -1.46
CA GLU A 167 23.95 -2.23 -2.13
C GLU A 167 22.66 -2.95 -2.52
N GLY A 168 22.65 -3.54 -3.72
CA GLY A 168 21.46 -4.19 -4.28
C GLY A 168 20.31 -3.25 -4.68
N ALA A 169 20.44 -1.92 -4.51
CA ALA A 169 19.35 -0.98 -4.76
C ALA A 169 18.85 -0.99 -6.22
N SER A 170 19.75 -1.17 -7.19
CA SER A 170 19.38 -1.33 -8.61
C SER A 170 18.63 -2.64 -8.87
N VAL A 171 19.06 -3.75 -8.28
CA VAL A 171 18.36 -5.04 -8.38
C VAL A 171 16.96 -4.92 -7.78
N ALA A 172 16.83 -4.36 -6.58
CA ALA A 172 15.54 -4.11 -5.95
C ALA A 172 14.66 -3.18 -6.80
N ALA A 173 15.22 -2.13 -7.40
CA ALA A 173 14.47 -1.23 -8.26
C ALA A 173 13.92 -1.94 -9.51
N GLU A 174 14.75 -2.74 -10.17
CA GLU A 174 14.36 -3.47 -11.38
C GLU A 174 13.35 -4.57 -11.09
N PHE A 175 13.48 -5.28 -9.97
CA PHE A 175 12.49 -6.26 -9.53
C PHE A 175 11.14 -5.59 -9.24
N LEU A 176 11.13 -4.54 -8.40
CA LEU A 176 9.90 -3.87 -7.98
C LEU A 176 9.14 -3.22 -9.15
N LEU A 177 9.87 -2.73 -10.16
CA LEU A 177 9.31 -2.12 -11.37
C LEU A 177 9.10 -3.10 -12.53
N ALA A 178 9.51 -4.36 -12.42
CA ALA A 178 9.35 -5.35 -13.48
C ALA A 178 7.88 -5.44 -13.92
N GLN A 179 7.66 -5.48 -15.24
CA GLN A 179 6.34 -5.32 -15.87
C GLN A 179 5.61 -6.66 -16.06
N ASN A 180 6.29 -7.77 -15.83
CA ASN A 180 5.75 -9.12 -15.84
C ASN A 180 6.64 -10.03 -14.99
N GLU A 181 6.14 -11.23 -14.71
CA GLU A 181 6.81 -12.19 -13.84
C GLU A 181 8.12 -12.72 -14.44
N THR A 182 8.14 -13.01 -15.75
CA THR A 182 9.37 -13.43 -16.44
C THR A 182 10.50 -12.41 -16.29
N GLN A 183 10.21 -11.12 -16.37
CA GLN A 183 11.19 -10.06 -16.14
C GLN A 183 11.65 -10.02 -14.68
N ALA A 184 10.74 -10.22 -13.73
CA ALA A 184 11.08 -10.29 -12.31
C ALA A 184 12.02 -11.46 -12.01
N GLU A 185 11.74 -12.64 -12.58
CA GLU A 185 12.58 -13.83 -12.47
C GLU A 185 13.97 -13.62 -13.08
N GLN A 186 14.07 -12.92 -14.22
CA GLN A 186 15.36 -12.55 -14.80
C GLN A 186 16.18 -11.66 -13.86
N VAL A 187 15.55 -10.73 -13.14
CA VAL A 187 16.25 -9.90 -12.16
C VAL A 187 16.73 -10.74 -10.98
N LEU A 188 15.87 -11.60 -10.42
CA LEU A 188 16.26 -12.47 -9.30
C LEU A 188 17.38 -13.44 -9.68
N SER A 189 17.40 -13.94 -10.92
CA SER A 189 18.50 -14.81 -11.40
C SER A 189 19.89 -14.15 -11.39
N THR A 190 19.97 -12.82 -11.25
CA THR A 190 21.25 -12.09 -11.13
C THR A 190 21.81 -12.07 -9.71
N VAL A 191 20.99 -12.42 -8.72
CA VAL A 191 21.35 -12.49 -7.29
C VAL A 191 21.08 -13.86 -6.68
N ASP A 192 20.50 -14.78 -7.45
CA ASP A 192 20.43 -16.20 -7.09
C ASP A 192 21.83 -16.82 -7.28
N GLU A 193 22.35 -17.48 -6.25
CA GLU A 193 23.69 -18.08 -6.26
C GLU A 193 23.69 -19.40 -7.06
N ASN A 194 22.78 -20.30 -6.70
CA ASN A 194 22.66 -21.62 -7.31
C ASN A 194 21.24 -22.17 -7.14
N GLU A 195 21.02 -23.45 -7.47
CA GLU A 195 19.68 -24.05 -7.42
C GLU A 195 19.06 -24.11 -6.01
N ASN A 196 19.91 -24.20 -4.99
CA ASN A 196 19.57 -24.37 -3.57
C ASN A 196 19.78 -23.12 -2.72
N ALA A 197 20.36 -22.06 -3.28
CA ALA A 197 20.53 -20.76 -2.63
C ALA A 197 19.99 -19.63 -3.53
N LYS A 198 18.74 -19.23 -3.29
CA LYS A 198 17.97 -18.28 -4.13
C LYS A 198 17.25 -17.25 -3.29
N THR A 199 16.84 -16.14 -3.90
CA THR A 199 15.80 -15.29 -3.31
C THR A 199 14.50 -16.09 -3.15
N ARG A 200 13.98 -16.16 -1.92
CA ARG A 200 12.75 -16.90 -1.58
C ARG A 200 11.61 -16.03 -1.10
N TYR A 201 11.89 -14.88 -0.50
CA TYR A 201 10.84 -14.03 0.04
C TYR A 201 10.87 -12.64 -0.57
N VAL A 202 9.70 -12.01 -0.60
CA VAL A 202 9.55 -10.61 -0.98
C VAL A 202 8.74 -9.90 0.09
N MET A 203 9.28 -8.80 0.63
CA MET A 203 8.58 -7.94 1.58
C MET A 203 8.27 -6.59 0.95
N VAL A 204 6.99 -6.23 0.92
CA VAL A 204 6.50 -4.95 0.37
C VAL A 204 5.68 -4.18 1.39
N ASP A 205 5.77 -2.85 1.37
CA ASP A 205 4.97 -1.97 2.23
C ASP A 205 4.09 -0.99 1.46
N TRP A 206 3.17 -0.37 2.18
CA TRP A 206 2.22 0.59 1.61
C TRP A 206 2.88 1.84 1.03
N LYS A 207 4.07 2.24 1.51
CA LYS A 207 4.78 3.41 0.98
C LYS A 207 5.39 3.10 -0.38
N MET A 208 5.87 1.87 -0.60
CA MET A 208 6.46 1.44 -1.87
C MET A 208 5.46 1.53 -3.04
N VAL A 209 4.16 1.36 -2.80
CA VAL A 209 3.11 1.54 -3.82
C VAL A 209 2.48 2.95 -3.86
N GLU A 210 2.82 3.84 -2.93
CA GLU A 210 2.24 5.19 -2.88
C GLU A 210 2.99 6.14 -3.83
N THR A 211 2.27 6.70 -4.80
CA THR A 211 2.81 7.60 -5.82
C THR A 211 2.80 9.06 -5.39
N GLU A 212 2.00 9.43 -4.38
CA GLU A 212 2.07 10.76 -3.78
C GLU A 212 3.26 10.85 -2.80
N SER A 213 4.37 11.35 -3.35
CA SER A 213 5.63 11.56 -2.63
C SER A 213 5.61 12.80 -1.73
N SER A 214 4.60 13.67 -1.84
CA SER A 214 4.53 14.89 -1.03
C SER A 214 4.25 14.55 0.42
N ARG A 215 4.91 15.29 1.29
CA ARG A 215 4.66 15.25 2.72
C ARG A 215 3.29 15.88 3.04
N PRO A 216 2.50 15.36 4.00
CA PRO A 216 2.85 14.35 5.00
C PRO A 216 3.02 12.89 4.59
N LEU A 217 2.48 12.52 3.43
CA LEU A 217 2.28 11.12 3.10
C LEU A 217 3.59 10.41 2.78
N GLY A 218 4.41 11.01 1.91
CA GLY A 218 5.78 10.55 1.67
C GLY A 218 5.87 9.16 1.04
N GLY A 219 5.06 8.89 0.01
CA GLY A 219 5.17 7.67 -0.79
C GLY A 219 6.55 7.52 -1.44
N LYS A 220 6.95 6.27 -1.68
CA LYS A 220 8.28 5.87 -2.15
C LYS A 220 8.29 5.30 -3.57
N PHE A 221 7.14 5.15 -4.24
CA PHE A 221 7.07 4.60 -5.60
C PHE A 221 7.94 5.38 -6.61
N PHE A 222 8.18 6.67 -6.36
CA PHE A 222 9.00 7.51 -7.24
C PHE A 222 10.50 7.17 -7.23
N ALA A 223 10.99 6.46 -6.20
CA ALA A 223 12.41 6.32 -5.92
C ALA A 223 13.11 5.25 -6.79
N PRO A 224 12.53 4.06 -7.04
CA PRO A 224 13.16 3.03 -7.87
C PRO A 224 13.65 3.50 -9.25
N THR A 225 12.92 4.39 -9.93
CA THR A 225 13.31 4.91 -11.26
C THR A 225 14.59 5.74 -11.25
N ALA A 226 15.11 6.12 -10.08
CA ALA A 226 16.43 6.76 -9.97
C ALA A 226 17.61 5.77 -9.93
N PHE A 227 17.33 4.47 -9.78
CA PHE A 227 18.34 3.40 -9.64
C PHE A 227 18.38 2.45 -10.84
N THR A 228 17.58 2.72 -11.87
CA THR A 228 17.57 2.01 -13.15
C THR A 228 17.35 3.01 -14.29
N ASP A 229 17.91 2.73 -15.47
CA ASP A 229 17.72 3.53 -16.69
C ASP A 229 16.55 3.04 -17.55
N LYS A 230 15.95 1.90 -17.18
CA LYS A 230 14.86 1.25 -17.93
C LYS A 230 13.55 2.02 -17.85
N TYR A 231 13.34 2.82 -16.80
CA TYR A 231 12.06 3.44 -16.53
C TYR A 231 12.15 4.88 -16.01
N ASP A 232 11.09 5.66 -16.27
CA ASP A 232 10.90 7.01 -15.77
C ASP A 232 9.55 7.13 -15.03
N ASN A 233 9.48 7.94 -13.96
CA ASN A 233 8.27 8.10 -13.14
C ASN A 233 7.00 8.45 -13.95
N GLN A 234 7.13 9.27 -14.99
CA GLN A 234 6.02 9.70 -15.84
C GLN A 234 5.37 8.58 -16.67
N GLN A 235 6.05 7.43 -16.82
CA GLN A 235 5.47 6.22 -17.44
C GLN A 235 4.46 5.55 -16.51
N PHE A 236 4.61 5.72 -15.20
CA PHE A 236 3.78 5.06 -14.19
C PHE A 236 2.64 5.92 -13.68
N TYR A 237 2.84 7.23 -13.54
CA TYR A 237 1.81 8.10 -12.96
C TYR A 237 1.96 9.57 -13.38
N THR A 238 0.89 10.32 -13.17
CA THR A 238 0.81 11.78 -13.34
C THR A 238 -0.03 12.40 -12.23
N ARG A 239 0.10 13.71 -12.00
CA ARG A 239 -0.68 14.42 -10.97
C ARG A 239 -1.97 15.00 -11.53
N ILE A 240 -3.09 14.84 -10.84
CA ILE A 240 -4.33 15.58 -11.15
C ILE A 240 -4.35 16.85 -10.31
N LEU A 241 -4.32 18.01 -10.97
CA LEU A 241 -4.38 19.32 -10.32
C LEU A 241 -5.79 19.91 -10.40
N ALA A 242 -6.26 20.53 -9.32
CA ALA A 242 -7.40 21.43 -9.37
C ALA A 242 -6.93 22.86 -9.14
N THR A 243 -7.31 23.77 -10.03
CA THR A 243 -7.02 25.20 -9.92
C THR A 243 -8.22 25.92 -9.31
N ASN A 244 -7.98 26.70 -8.26
CA ASN A 244 -9.03 27.52 -7.65
C ASN A 244 -9.27 28.82 -8.43
N GLN A 245 -10.31 29.58 -8.06
CA GLN A 245 -10.67 30.85 -8.72
C GLN A 245 -9.57 31.93 -8.62
N GLN A 246 -8.61 31.78 -7.70
CA GLN A 246 -7.47 32.68 -7.52
C GLN A 246 -6.23 32.24 -8.34
N GLY A 247 -6.37 31.21 -9.19
CA GLY A 247 -5.28 30.69 -10.02
C GLY A 247 -4.28 29.79 -9.30
N ARG A 248 -4.53 29.41 -8.03
CA ARG A 248 -3.67 28.48 -7.29
C ARG A 248 -4.06 27.04 -7.61
N SER A 249 -3.11 26.28 -8.15
CA SER A 249 -3.26 24.85 -8.42
C SER A 249 -2.84 23.99 -7.24
N ARG A 250 -3.58 22.93 -6.95
CA ARG A 250 -3.24 21.92 -5.93
C ARG A 250 -3.43 20.51 -6.48
N THR A 251 -2.53 19.59 -6.17
CA THR A 251 -2.73 18.17 -6.44
C THR A 251 -3.93 17.66 -5.65
N ILE A 252 -4.92 17.09 -6.32
CA ILE A 252 -6.11 16.50 -5.69
C ILE A 252 -6.04 14.98 -5.63
N SER A 253 -5.32 14.34 -6.55
CA SER A 253 -5.05 12.90 -6.59
C SER A 253 -3.86 12.62 -7.52
N MET A 254 -3.29 11.44 -7.39
CA MET A 254 -2.46 10.84 -8.43
C MET A 254 -3.35 10.11 -9.44
N LEU A 255 -2.92 10.08 -10.70
CA LEU A 255 -3.46 9.25 -11.77
C LEU A 255 -2.37 8.25 -12.18
N ASN A 256 -2.57 6.99 -11.85
CA ASN A 256 -1.69 5.89 -12.20
C ASN A 256 -2.01 5.41 -13.64
N LYS A 257 -0.97 4.98 -14.36
CA LYS A 257 -1.04 4.45 -15.73
C LYS A 257 -0.86 2.93 -15.70
N GLN A 258 -1.16 2.23 -16.78
CA GLN A 258 -1.06 0.76 -16.80
C GLN A 258 0.30 0.20 -16.33
N PRO A 259 1.46 0.80 -16.66
CA PRO A 259 2.75 0.32 -16.15
C PRO A 259 2.88 0.30 -14.62
N TYR A 260 2.14 1.17 -13.91
CA TYR A 260 2.07 1.13 -12.43
C TYR A 260 1.39 -0.15 -11.96
N TYR A 261 0.29 -0.53 -12.59
CA TYR A 261 -0.48 -1.71 -12.24
C TYR A 261 0.23 -3.01 -12.61
N GLN A 262 1.05 -2.98 -13.67
CA GLN A 262 1.87 -4.10 -14.11
C GLN A 262 3.15 -4.30 -13.28
N SER A 263 3.59 -3.28 -12.54
CA SER A 263 4.78 -3.40 -11.70
C SER A 263 4.62 -4.47 -10.62
N MET A 264 5.66 -5.26 -10.36
CA MET A 264 5.65 -6.30 -9.32
C MET A 264 5.21 -5.77 -7.95
N VAL A 265 5.68 -4.58 -7.55
CA VAL A 265 5.30 -4.01 -6.26
C VAL A 265 3.80 -3.78 -6.13
N THR A 266 3.12 -3.37 -7.21
CA THR A 266 1.67 -3.19 -7.25
C THR A 266 0.94 -4.52 -7.32
N ARG A 267 1.39 -5.47 -8.17
CA ARG A 267 0.79 -6.81 -8.30
C ARG A 267 0.80 -7.56 -6.97
N LEU A 268 1.92 -7.50 -6.25
CA LEU A 268 2.06 -8.05 -4.91
C LEU A 268 1.18 -7.29 -3.91
N TYR A 269 1.37 -5.97 -3.77
CA TYR A 269 0.74 -5.25 -2.66
C TYR A 269 -0.78 -5.03 -2.85
N HIS A 270 -1.26 -4.59 -4.02
CA HIS A 270 -2.69 -4.30 -4.20
C HIS A 270 -3.51 -5.55 -4.48
N PHE A 271 -2.97 -6.49 -5.25
CA PHE A 271 -3.74 -7.63 -5.77
C PHE A 271 -3.35 -8.99 -5.15
N HIS A 272 -2.36 -9.02 -4.26
CA HIS A 272 -1.90 -10.25 -3.61
C HIS A 272 -1.49 -11.37 -4.60
N GLY A 273 -1.04 -10.97 -5.80
CA GLY A 273 -0.75 -11.87 -6.90
C GLY A 273 -1.95 -12.34 -7.72
N SER A 274 -3.19 -11.98 -7.36
CA SER A 274 -4.37 -12.26 -8.19
C SER A 274 -4.35 -11.44 -9.48
N SER A 275 -4.99 -11.96 -10.54
CA SER A 275 -5.35 -11.17 -11.70
C SER A 275 -6.34 -10.07 -11.31
N GLU A 276 -6.26 -8.92 -11.99
CA GLU A 276 -7.18 -7.81 -11.82
C GLU A 276 -7.59 -7.21 -13.18
N ASP A 277 -8.80 -6.68 -13.27
CA ASP A 277 -9.28 -5.99 -14.47
C ASP A 277 -9.94 -4.65 -14.11
N PRO A 278 -10.18 -3.75 -15.10
CA PRO A 278 -10.67 -2.40 -14.81
C PRO A 278 -12.06 -2.34 -14.17
N GLY A 279 -12.86 -3.40 -14.26
CA GLY A 279 -14.26 -3.39 -13.82
C GLY A 279 -14.40 -3.39 -12.31
N VAL A 280 -15.34 -2.60 -11.78
CA VAL A 280 -15.65 -2.59 -10.35
C VAL A 280 -17.14 -2.82 -10.10
N ARG A 281 -17.48 -3.46 -8.98
CA ARG A 281 -18.87 -3.57 -8.54
C ARG A 281 -19.20 -2.39 -7.63
N LEU A 282 -20.07 -1.50 -8.11
CA LEU A 282 -20.66 -0.47 -7.25
C LEU A 282 -21.83 -1.05 -6.44
N PRO A 283 -22.08 -0.56 -5.22
CA PRO A 283 -23.22 -0.99 -4.40
C PRO A 283 -24.53 -0.90 -5.17
N GLY A 284 -25.38 -1.93 -5.12
CA GLY A 284 -26.67 -1.94 -5.81
C GLY A 284 -26.60 -2.12 -7.34
N SER A 285 -25.39 -2.21 -7.92
CA SER A 285 -25.24 -2.51 -9.35
C SER A 285 -25.09 -4.01 -9.59
N ARG A 286 -25.92 -4.56 -10.50
CA ARG A 286 -25.82 -5.97 -10.91
C ARG A 286 -24.65 -6.23 -11.87
N GLN A 287 -24.23 -5.21 -12.61
CA GLN A 287 -23.14 -5.29 -13.59
C GLN A 287 -21.91 -4.56 -13.06
N ARG A 288 -20.74 -5.02 -13.49
CA ARG A 288 -19.50 -4.29 -13.24
C ARG A 288 -19.49 -3.01 -14.06
N LYS A 289 -18.97 -1.94 -13.48
CA LYS A 289 -18.83 -0.63 -14.10
C LYS A 289 -17.38 -0.36 -14.40
N ILE A 290 -17.10 0.36 -15.49
CA ILE A 290 -15.74 0.72 -15.86
C ILE A 290 -15.45 2.17 -15.44
N PRO A 291 -14.44 2.42 -14.59
CA PRO A 291 -14.03 3.77 -14.24
C PRO A 291 -13.35 4.44 -15.43
N VAL A 292 -13.74 5.68 -15.71
CA VAL A 292 -13.10 6.56 -16.69
C VAL A 292 -12.75 7.87 -16.01
N VAL A 293 -11.47 8.25 -16.10
CA VAL A 293 -10.95 9.52 -15.60
C VAL A 293 -10.76 10.47 -16.77
N GLU A 294 -11.35 11.66 -16.68
CA GLU A 294 -11.28 12.73 -17.68
C GLU A 294 -10.65 14.00 -17.07
N TRP A 295 -9.92 14.74 -17.88
CA TRP A 295 -9.26 15.99 -17.51
C TRP A 295 -9.38 17.04 -18.63
N THR A 296 -8.82 18.22 -18.41
CA THR A 296 -8.81 19.30 -19.41
C THR A 296 -7.42 19.50 -20.01
N GLY A 297 -7.37 19.63 -21.33
CA GLY A 297 -6.12 19.79 -22.07
C GLY A 297 -5.30 18.50 -22.08
N THR A 298 -4.02 18.62 -22.40
CA THR A 298 -3.09 17.49 -22.47
C THR A 298 -2.24 17.39 -21.20
N GLU A 299 -1.67 16.22 -20.98
CA GLU A 299 -0.63 16.03 -19.97
C GLU A 299 0.55 16.97 -20.23
N ARG A 300 1.03 17.63 -19.18
CA ARG A 300 2.12 18.61 -19.23
C ARG A 300 3.22 18.25 -18.25
N GLU A 301 4.45 18.53 -18.65
CA GLU A 301 5.64 18.34 -17.84
C GLU A 301 5.99 19.63 -17.07
N THR A 302 6.42 19.48 -15.82
CA THR A 302 6.99 20.56 -15.02
C THR A 302 8.48 20.70 -15.30
N ARG A 303 9.10 21.79 -14.81
CA ARG A 303 10.56 21.98 -14.90
C ARG A 303 11.38 20.89 -14.19
N THR A 304 10.74 20.09 -13.33
CA THR A 304 11.40 19.02 -12.56
C THR A 304 11.21 17.64 -13.20
N GLY A 305 10.67 17.57 -14.43
CA GLY A 305 10.40 16.30 -15.12
C GLY A 305 9.16 15.56 -14.61
N ALA A 306 8.38 16.16 -13.70
CA ALA A 306 7.16 15.54 -13.24
C ALA A 306 5.99 15.94 -14.13
N THR A 307 5.01 15.06 -14.33
CA THR A 307 3.86 15.37 -15.18
C THR A 307 2.60 15.68 -14.38
N PHE A 308 1.68 16.41 -15.02
CA PHE A 308 0.37 16.71 -14.48
C PHE A 308 -0.71 16.93 -15.55
N VAL A 309 -1.95 16.75 -15.14
CA VAL A 309 -3.18 17.08 -15.86
C VAL A 309 -4.07 17.99 -15.01
N GLU A 310 -4.98 18.74 -15.63
CA GLU A 310 -5.92 19.61 -14.90
C GLU A 310 -7.29 18.96 -14.81
N ALA A 311 -7.82 18.81 -13.60
CA ALA A 311 -9.18 18.34 -13.39
C ALA A 311 -10.20 19.26 -14.08
N PRO A 312 -11.36 18.74 -14.52
CA PRO A 312 -12.43 19.55 -15.09
C PRO A 312 -12.85 20.69 -14.16
N GLN A 313 -13.45 21.77 -14.68
CA GLN A 313 -13.80 22.96 -13.89
C GLN A 313 -14.73 22.67 -12.69
N ASN A 314 -15.58 21.64 -12.81
CA ASN A 314 -16.46 21.17 -11.73
C ASN A 314 -15.74 20.27 -10.70
N GLY A 315 -14.49 19.88 -10.99
CA GLY A 315 -13.58 19.12 -10.14
C GLY A 315 -13.88 17.62 -10.04
N THR A 316 -14.83 17.10 -10.82
CA THR A 316 -15.10 15.66 -10.94
C THR A 316 -14.33 15.16 -12.15
N ALA A 317 -13.28 14.36 -11.92
CA ALA A 317 -12.48 13.75 -12.96
C ALA A 317 -12.94 12.31 -13.27
N LEU A 318 -13.45 11.58 -12.28
CA LEU A 318 -13.85 10.18 -12.42
C LEU A 318 -15.36 10.05 -12.62
N ARG A 319 -15.75 9.22 -13.60
CA ARG A 319 -17.11 8.68 -13.76
C ARG A 319 -17.07 7.18 -14.05
N PHE A 320 -18.22 6.52 -13.97
CA PHE A 320 -18.38 5.12 -14.30
C PHE A 320 -19.25 4.93 -15.54
N VAL A 321 -18.90 3.97 -16.38
CA VAL A 321 -19.66 3.58 -17.59
C VAL A 321 -20.02 2.10 -17.56
N ASP A 322 -20.93 1.68 -18.44
CA ASP A 322 -21.58 0.37 -18.34
C ASP A 322 -20.80 -0.76 -19.01
N SER A 323 -19.85 -0.43 -19.89
CA SER A 323 -19.09 -1.43 -20.64
C SER A 323 -17.66 -0.98 -20.97
N MET A 324 -16.79 -1.95 -21.22
CA MET A 324 -15.43 -1.69 -21.69
C MET A 324 -15.42 -1.09 -23.11
N GLU A 325 -16.39 -1.44 -23.94
CA GLU A 325 -16.56 -0.86 -25.28
C GLU A 325 -16.86 0.65 -25.20
N GLU A 326 -17.78 1.06 -24.33
CA GLU A 326 -18.06 2.48 -24.10
C GLU A 326 -16.82 3.21 -23.56
N ALA A 327 -16.12 2.62 -22.59
CA ALA A 327 -14.90 3.19 -22.04
C ALA A 327 -13.80 3.38 -23.10
N ARG A 328 -13.63 2.41 -24.00
CA ARG A 328 -12.70 2.50 -25.15
C ARG A 328 -13.13 3.59 -26.12
N ASN A 329 -14.41 3.66 -26.48
CA ASN A 329 -14.93 4.72 -27.35
C ASN A 329 -14.67 6.14 -26.79
N ILE A 330 -14.72 6.31 -25.47
CA ILE A 330 -14.41 7.59 -24.81
C ILE A 330 -12.91 7.93 -24.86
N THR A 331 -12.02 6.92 -24.87
CA THR A 331 -10.57 7.08 -24.64
C THR A 331 -9.72 6.94 -25.91
N GLU A 332 -10.13 6.15 -26.90
CA GLU A 332 -9.31 5.73 -28.06
C GLU A 332 -8.75 6.89 -28.89
N ASN A 333 -9.42 8.05 -28.91
CA ASN A 333 -8.95 9.25 -29.60
C ASN A 333 -9.03 10.50 -28.72
N ASN A 334 -8.98 10.32 -27.40
CA ASN A 334 -9.14 11.39 -26.43
C ASN A 334 -7.89 11.50 -25.55
N PRO A 335 -6.98 12.47 -25.82
CA PRO A 335 -5.77 12.68 -25.00
C PRO A 335 -6.08 13.24 -23.61
N SER A 336 -7.36 13.45 -23.30
CA SER A 336 -7.86 13.99 -22.05
C SER A 336 -8.67 12.98 -21.24
N ALA A 337 -8.56 11.68 -21.53
CA ALA A 337 -9.23 10.62 -20.79
C ALA A 337 -8.40 9.34 -20.66
N GLN A 338 -8.63 8.58 -19.60
CA GLN A 338 -8.02 7.27 -19.34
C GLN A 338 -9.02 6.35 -18.65
N ILE A 339 -8.97 5.05 -18.93
CA ILE A 339 -9.66 4.03 -18.14
C ILE A 339 -8.92 3.83 -16.81
N GLY A 340 -9.65 3.71 -15.70
CA GLY A 340 -9.07 3.48 -14.38
C GLY A 340 -8.05 4.53 -13.95
N GLY A 341 -7.02 4.11 -13.23
CA GLY A 341 -5.89 4.94 -12.83
C GLY A 341 -6.02 5.60 -11.44
N ILE A 342 -7.08 5.30 -10.69
CA ILE A 342 -7.26 5.82 -9.34
C ILE A 342 -7.26 4.65 -8.35
N GLY A 343 -6.38 4.68 -7.35
CA GLY A 343 -6.22 3.56 -6.41
C GLY A 343 -5.90 2.25 -7.12
N GLY A 344 -6.48 1.15 -6.66
CA GLY A 344 -6.34 -0.20 -7.23
C GLY A 344 -7.16 -0.49 -8.48
N MET A 345 -7.70 0.51 -9.20
CA MET A 345 -8.48 0.30 -10.43
C MET A 345 -7.58 0.43 -11.68
N PRO A 346 -7.16 -0.67 -12.33
CA PRO A 346 -6.23 -0.61 -13.45
C PRO A 346 -6.88 -0.08 -14.74
N SER A 347 -6.05 0.30 -15.72
CA SER A 347 -6.53 0.77 -17.04
C SER A 347 -6.85 -0.38 -18.00
N GLY A 348 -6.24 -1.53 -17.78
CA GLY A 348 -6.45 -2.77 -18.49
C GLY A 348 -6.21 -3.96 -17.57
N GLU A 349 -6.25 -5.16 -18.14
CA GLU A 349 -6.00 -6.39 -17.40
C GLU A 349 -4.57 -6.47 -16.83
N VAL A 350 -4.47 -7.02 -15.63
CA VAL A 350 -3.24 -7.32 -14.90
C VAL A 350 -3.22 -8.83 -14.68
N PRO A 351 -2.28 -9.57 -15.29
CA PRO A 351 -2.20 -11.01 -15.10
C PRO A 351 -1.88 -11.39 -13.65
N ALA A 352 -2.35 -12.57 -13.23
CA ALA A 352 -1.98 -13.17 -11.95
C ALA A 352 -0.49 -13.52 -11.90
N LEU A 353 0.06 -13.66 -10.69
CA LEU A 353 1.40 -14.19 -10.44
C LEU A 353 1.30 -15.69 -10.20
N GLU A 354 2.11 -16.46 -10.91
CA GLU A 354 2.09 -17.93 -10.87
C GLU A 354 3.06 -18.50 -9.82
N HIS A 355 4.11 -17.75 -9.48
CA HIS A 355 5.21 -18.16 -8.61
C HIS A 355 5.32 -17.36 -7.32
N TYR A 356 4.35 -16.47 -7.02
CA TYR A 356 4.35 -15.68 -5.78
C TYR A 356 3.03 -15.84 -5.03
N ARG A 357 3.12 -16.35 -3.80
CA ARG A 357 1.98 -16.42 -2.87
C ARG A 357 2.15 -15.48 -1.70
N LEU A 358 1.06 -14.86 -1.26
CA LEU A 358 1.00 -14.17 0.01
C LEU A 358 1.14 -15.22 1.13
N VAL A 359 2.04 -15.00 2.07
CA VAL A 359 2.21 -15.89 3.23
C VAL A 359 1.82 -15.21 4.55
N GLN A 360 1.94 -13.89 4.63
CA GLN A 360 1.55 -13.12 5.82
C GLN A 360 1.24 -11.64 5.50
N MET A 361 0.41 -11.03 6.34
CA MET A 361 0.18 -9.59 6.41
C MET A 361 0.28 -9.08 7.85
N SER A 362 0.81 -7.88 8.04
CA SER A 362 0.83 -7.21 9.35
C SER A 362 -0.58 -6.84 9.83
N ASP A 363 -0.85 -6.93 11.13
CA ASP A 363 -2.12 -6.49 11.73
C ASP A 363 -2.26 -4.95 11.67
N VAL A 364 -1.16 -4.21 11.84
CA VAL A 364 -1.14 -2.77 11.58
C VAL A 364 -1.45 -2.51 10.11
N ASN A 365 -2.47 -1.70 9.81
CA ASN A 365 -2.80 -1.28 8.46
C ASN A 365 -2.52 0.20 8.20
N ALA A 366 -2.31 0.55 6.94
CA ALA A 366 -1.95 1.90 6.51
C ALA A 366 -3.08 2.94 6.71
N LEU A 367 -4.34 2.50 6.82
CA LEU A 367 -5.49 3.39 7.03
C LEU A 367 -5.78 3.69 8.50
N GLY A 368 -5.07 3.06 9.43
CA GLY A 368 -5.27 3.28 10.86
C GLY A 368 -6.56 2.68 11.40
N ARG A 369 -7.02 1.56 10.83
CA ARG A 369 -8.37 1.02 11.09
C ARG A 369 -8.42 -0.23 11.97
N SER A 370 -7.34 -1.00 12.05
CA SER A 370 -7.31 -2.18 12.92
C SER A 370 -7.13 -1.75 14.37
N ASN A 371 -7.47 -2.65 15.30
CA ASN A 371 -7.22 -2.42 16.72
C ASN A 371 -5.72 -2.25 16.99
N ALA A 372 -4.87 -3.05 16.33
CA ALA A 372 -3.42 -2.87 16.39
C ALA A 372 -2.98 -1.49 15.88
N SER A 373 -3.54 -0.99 14.77
CA SER A 373 -3.24 0.37 14.32
C SER A 373 -3.59 1.44 15.35
N LEU A 374 -4.72 1.31 16.04
CA LEU A 374 -5.16 2.27 17.07
C LEU A 374 -4.23 2.21 18.29
N GLN A 375 -3.86 1.00 18.73
CA GLN A 375 -2.91 0.80 19.81
C GLN A 375 -1.53 1.38 19.45
N ALA A 376 -1.01 1.03 18.28
CA ALA A 376 0.27 1.51 17.79
C ALA A 376 0.31 3.03 17.60
N ASN A 377 -0.82 3.67 17.24
CA ASN A 377 -0.95 5.13 17.28
C ASN A 377 -0.79 5.66 18.71
N SER A 378 -1.51 5.07 19.66
CA SER A 378 -1.55 5.55 21.04
C SER A 378 -0.19 5.40 21.75
N GLU A 379 0.54 4.32 21.48
CA GLU A 379 1.82 3.99 22.12
C GLU A 379 3.01 4.65 21.41
N HIS A 380 2.99 4.70 20.08
CA HIS A 380 4.14 5.11 19.28
C HIS A 380 3.91 6.37 18.45
N ARG A 381 2.73 7.00 18.57
CA ARG A 381 2.35 8.24 17.86
C ARG A 381 2.41 8.08 16.34
N LEU A 382 2.11 6.88 15.84
CA LEU A 382 2.02 6.59 14.41
C LEU A 382 0.92 7.42 13.74
N GLN A 383 1.31 8.33 12.85
CA GLN A 383 0.36 9.16 12.10
C GLN A 383 -0.09 8.46 10.81
N PHE A 384 -1.39 8.18 10.71
CA PHE A 384 -2.01 7.53 9.54
C PHE A 384 -2.43 8.54 8.46
N TYR A 385 -1.44 9.22 7.87
CA TYR A 385 -1.70 10.23 6.84
C TYR A 385 -2.40 9.70 5.59
N LYS A 386 -2.23 8.41 5.31
CA LYS A 386 -2.93 7.71 4.23
C LYS A 386 -4.44 7.81 4.38
N GLN A 387 -4.99 7.70 5.59
CA GLN A 387 -6.43 7.86 5.85
C GLN A 387 -6.95 9.23 5.37
N ARG A 388 -6.23 10.30 5.69
CA ARG A 388 -6.58 11.67 5.29
C ARG A 388 -6.48 11.84 3.78
N TYR A 389 -5.45 11.27 3.15
CA TYR A 389 -5.27 11.30 1.71
C TYR A 389 -6.41 10.55 1.00
N THR A 390 -6.69 9.32 1.42
CA THR A 390 -7.79 8.49 0.90
C THR A 390 -9.13 9.20 0.97
N ARG A 391 -9.49 9.78 2.14
CA ARG A 391 -10.72 10.56 2.30
C ARG A 391 -10.78 11.75 1.34
N ARG A 392 -9.65 12.42 1.11
CA ARG A 392 -9.56 13.51 0.13
C ARG A 392 -9.74 12.99 -1.29
N THR A 393 -9.12 11.88 -1.67
CA THR A 393 -9.28 11.26 -2.99
C THR A 393 -10.75 10.94 -3.26
N ILE A 394 -11.44 10.28 -2.32
CA ILE A 394 -12.87 9.97 -2.41
C ILE A 394 -13.70 11.26 -2.61
N ALA A 395 -13.44 12.29 -1.81
CA ALA A 395 -14.20 13.53 -1.83
C ALA A 395 -13.90 14.46 -3.03
N THR A 396 -12.76 14.27 -3.71
CA THR A 396 -12.27 15.25 -4.69
C THR A 396 -12.09 14.75 -6.10
N THR A 397 -12.05 13.45 -6.35
CA THR A 397 -11.89 12.88 -7.70
C THR A 397 -13.22 12.70 -8.44
N GLY A 398 -14.33 12.57 -7.71
CA GLY A 398 -15.63 12.15 -8.27
C GLY A 398 -16.09 10.79 -7.74
N LEU A 399 -15.17 9.99 -7.22
CA LEU A 399 -15.47 8.66 -6.67
C LEU A 399 -16.60 8.68 -5.63
N GLY A 400 -16.48 9.51 -4.59
CA GLY A 400 -17.51 9.59 -3.54
C GLY A 400 -18.86 10.12 -4.03
N LEU A 401 -18.86 10.90 -5.11
CA LEU A 401 -20.08 11.41 -5.74
C LEU A 401 -20.84 10.28 -6.45
N GLU A 402 -20.15 9.48 -7.26
CA GLU A 402 -20.76 8.33 -7.94
C GLU A 402 -21.25 7.27 -6.95
N ILE A 403 -20.47 6.99 -5.91
CA ILE A 403 -20.88 6.08 -4.84
C ILE A 403 -22.14 6.59 -4.14
N GLY A 404 -22.15 7.86 -3.72
CA GLY A 404 -23.29 8.41 -2.97
C GLY A 404 -24.55 8.53 -3.82
N ARG A 405 -24.45 8.81 -5.13
CA ARG A 405 -25.59 8.75 -6.07
C ARG A 405 -26.17 7.35 -6.17
N THR A 406 -25.31 6.34 -6.23
CA THR A 406 -25.73 4.94 -6.32
C THR A 406 -26.37 4.47 -5.01
N LEU A 407 -25.79 4.83 -3.86
CA LEU A 407 -26.31 4.46 -2.53
C LEU A 407 -27.60 5.18 -2.16
N SER A 408 -27.73 6.47 -2.52
CA SER A 408 -28.92 7.27 -2.18
C SER A 408 -30.05 7.18 -3.22
N GLY A 409 -29.73 6.78 -4.45
CA GLY A 409 -30.64 6.89 -5.60
C GLY A 409 -30.82 8.33 -6.11
N ASP A 410 -30.20 9.33 -5.48
CA ASP A 410 -30.32 10.74 -5.85
C ASP A 410 -29.24 11.16 -6.85
N GLN A 411 -29.60 11.18 -8.13
CA GLN A 411 -28.71 11.63 -9.22
C GLN A 411 -28.40 13.14 -9.16
N SER A 412 -29.20 13.93 -8.44
CA SER A 412 -28.99 15.37 -8.28
C SER A 412 -27.95 15.70 -7.21
N MET A 413 -27.50 14.70 -6.44
CA MET A 413 -26.52 14.88 -5.39
C MET A 413 -25.26 15.55 -5.94
N THR A 414 -24.70 16.47 -5.14
CA THR A 414 -23.54 17.28 -5.48
C THR A 414 -22.33 16.89 -4.64
N ARG A 415 -21.14 17.18 -5.15
CA ARG A 415 -19.88 16.98 -4.41
C ARG A 415 -19.87 17.69 -3.05
N ARG A 416 -20.50 18.86 -2.91
CA ARG A 416 -20.58 19.57 -1.63
C ARG A 416 -21.39 18.78 -0.60
N GLN A 417 -22.51 18.18 -1.01
CA GLN A 417 -23.29 17.29 -0.16
C GLN A 417 -22.48 16.07 0.25
N VAL A 418 -21.76 15.42 -0.67
CA VAL A 418 -20.84 14.30 -0.33
C VAL A 418 -19.84 14.68 0.75
N ILE A 419 -19.16 15.82 0.59
CA ILE A 419 -18.19 16.33 1.56
C ILE A 419 -18.86 16.57 2.92
N GLN A 420 -20.09 17.08 2.93
CA GLN A 420 -20.87 17.31 4.15
C GLN A 420 -21.27 16.00 4.82
N GLU A 421 -21.81 15.02 4.09
CA GLU A 421 -22.15 13.69 4.61
C GLU A 421 -20.93 13.01 5.24
N MET A 422 -19.80 13.01 4.53
CA MET A 422 -18.54 12.45 5.02
C MET A 422 -17.96 13.24 6.19
N SER A 423 -18.10 14.58 6.24
CA SER A 423 -17.59 15.42 7.34
C SER A 423 -18.39 15.22 8.62
N GLN A 424 -19.71 15.13 8.50
CA GLN A 424 -20.65 14.90 9.59
C GLN A 424 -20.71 13.42 10.02
N ARG A 425 -20.03 12.52 9.29
CA ARG A 425 -20.01 11.07 9.53
C ARG A 425 -21.43 10.49 9.63
N THR A 426 -22.35 10.96 8.79
CA THR A 426 -23.70 10.39 8.66
C THR A 426 -23.63 8.92 8.24
N GLN A 427 -24.75 8.19 8.29
CA GLN A 427 -24.79 6.80 7.81
C GLN A 427 -24.34 6.71 6.33
N LEU A 428 -24.88 7.59 5.47
CA LEU A 428 -24.49 7.67 4.07
C LEU A 428 -23.01 8.04 3.91
N GLY A 429 -22.52 9.03 4.66
CA GLY A 429 -21.11 9.42 4.63
C GLY A 429 -20.15 8.30 5.03
N ARG A 430 -20.52 7.46 6.01
CA ARG A 430 -19.75 6.28 6.41
C ARG A 430 -19.75 5.21 5.32
N GLN A 431 -20.88 4.96 4.67
CA GLN A 431 -20.98 4.02 3.55
C GLN A 431 -20.17 4.49 2.34
N ILE A 432 -20.23 5.79 1.99
CA ILE A 432 -19.42 6.39 0.93
C ILE A 432 -17.93 6.19 1.22
N GLN A 433 -17.49 6.43 2.46
CA GLN A 433 -16.10 6.23 2.86
C GLN A 433 -15.69 4.75 2.74
N ALA A 434 -16.51 3.83 3.26
CA ALA A 434 -16.19 2.39 3.27
C ALA A 434 -16.09 1.81 1.85
N VAL A 435 -17.08 2.08 1.00
CA VAL A 435 -17.06 1.64 -0.41
C VAL A 435 -15.92 2.32 -1.17
N GLY A 436 -15.69 3.61 -0.94
CA GLY A 436 -14.61 4.34 -1.61
C GLY A 436 -13.23 3.80 -1.24
N GLU A 437 -13.03 3.36 0.00
CA GLU A 437 -11.81 2.70 0.42
C GLU A 437 -11.63 1.33 -0.21
N GLN A 438 -12.68 0.51 -0.25
CA GLN A 438 -12.65 -0.80 -0.89
C GLN A 438 -12.32 -0.70 -2.39
N LEU A 439 -12.79 0.34 -3.07
CA LEU A 439 -12.44 0.58 -4.48
C LEU A 439 -11.01 1.11 -4.67
N LEU A 440 -10.47 1.83 -3.68
CA LEU A 440 -9.09 2.34 -3.73
C LEU A 440 -8.06 1.29 -3.30
N PHE A 441 -8.47 0.35 -2.43
CA PHE A 441 -7.69 -0.77 -1.91
C PHE A 441 -8.56 -2.02 -2.02
N PRO A 442 -8.50 -2.75 -3.17
CA PRO A 442 -9.36 -3.91 -3.41
C PRO A 442 -9.15 -5.02 -2.37
N ASN A 443 -7.95 -5.07 -1.78
CA ASN A 443 -7.60 -5.90 -0.65
C ASN A 443 -7.14 -5.06 0.55
N THR A 444 -6.90 -5.71 1.69
CA THR A 444 -6.46 -5.03 2.90
C THR A 444 -5.16 -4.24 2.69
N PRO A 445 -5.13 -2.94 3.02
CA PRO A 445 -3.91 -2.14 2.96
C PRO A 445 -3.07 -2.34 4.23
N ALA A 446 -2.68 -3.60 4.50
CA ALA A 446 -1.75 -3.94 5.57
C ALA A 446 -0.45 -3.13 5.43
N TRP A 447 0.17 -2.76 6.56
CA TRP A 447 1.36 -1.92 6.51
C TRP A 447 2.48 -2.60 5.76
N THR A 448 2.72 -3.88 6.04
CA THR A 448 3.62 -4.77 5.30
C THR A 448 2.92 -6.05 4.88
N LYS A 449 3.43 -6.66 3.81
CA LYS A 449 3.02 -7.97 3.30
C LYS A 449 4.25 -8.78 2.95
N VAL A 450 4.22 -10.08 3.27
CA VAL A 450 5.29 -11.03 2.96
C VAL A 450 4.78 -12.02 1.92
N PHE A 451 5.57 -12.22 0.88
CA PHE A 451 5.32 -13.18 -0.18
C PHE A 451 6.45 -14.19 -0.24
N GLU A 452 6.13 -15.41 -0.66
CA GLU A 452 7.10 -16.46 -0.94
C GLU A 452 7.12 -16.74 -2.45
N ARG A 453 8.33 -16.87 -3.00
CA ARG A 453 8.63 -17.29 -4.37
C ARG A 453 8.70 -18.82 -4.41
N VAL A 454 7.68 -19.43 -4.99
CA VAL A 454 7.48 -20.88 -5.06
C VAL A 454 7.55 -21.38 -6.50
N PRO A 455 7.96 -22.64 -6.74
CA PRO A 455 7.79 -23.27 -8.04
C PRO A 455 6.33 -23.23 -8.53
N GLY A 456 5.38 -23.43 -7.62
CA GLY A 456 3.96 -23.50 -7.94
C GLY A 456 3.56 -24.88 -8.44
N ALA A 457 2.31 -25.25 -8.21
CA ALA A 457 1.78 -26.55 -8.63
C ALA A 457 1.20 -26.48 -10.05
N THR A 458 1.42 -27.52 -10.84
CA THR A 458 0.82 -27.65 -12.17
C THR A 458 -0.56 -28.28 -12.09
N ILE A 459 -1.56 -27.64 -12.72
CA ILE A 459 -2.87 -28.21 -13.00
C ILE A 459 -2.97 -28.44 -14.51
N GLU A 460 -3.23 -29.67 -14.90
CA GLU A 460 -3.54 -30.06 -16.28
C GLU A 460 -5.03 -30.39 -16.36
N GLY A 461 -5.73 -29.76 -17.30
CA GLY A 461 -7.16 -29.95 -17.44
C GLY A 461 -7.61 -30.23 -18.85
N GLU A 462 -8.69 -30.98 -18.97
CA GLU A 462 -9.30 -31.41 -20.24
C GLU A 462 -10.83 -31.27 -20.21
N GLY A 463 -11.49 -31.54 -21.34
CA GLY A 463 -12.96 -31.59 -21.44
C GLY A 463 -13.64 -30.22 -21.56
N GLY A 464 -12.87 -29.14 -21.69
CA GLY A 464 -13.40 -27.81 -21.98
C GLY A 464 -13.75 -27.62 -23.46
N PRO A 465 -14.57 -26.61 -23.81
CA PRO A 465 -14.70 -26.20 -25.21
C PRO A 465 -13.37 -25.66 -25.72
N PRO A 466 -13.07 -25.78 -27.02
CA PRO A 466 -11.79 -25.33 -27.57
C PRO A 466 -11.68 -23.80 -27.59
N ASN A 467 -10.45 -23.26 -27.48
CA ASN A 467 -10.14 -21.82 -27.51
C ASN A 467 -11.04 -21.00 -26.57
N THR A 468 -11.14 -21.44 -25.32
CA THR A 468 -12.07 -20.89 -24.33
C THR A 468 -11.33 -20.54 -23.05
N GLU A 469 -11.57 -19.33 -22.57
CA GLU A 469 -11.05 -18.88 -21.28
C GLU A 469 -11.66 -19.70 -20.13
N VAL A 470 -10.78 -20.22 -19.27
CA VAL A 470 -11.06 -20.89 -18.01
C VAL A 470 -10.55 -19.98 -16.90
N THR A 471 -11.44 -19.55 -16.02
CA THR A 471 -11.10 -18.84 -14.80
C THR A 471 -10.82 -19.85 -13.69
N ILE A 472 -9.61 -19.79 -13.12
CA ILE A 472 -9.18 -20.60 -11.98
C ILE A 472 -9.17 -19.69 -10.75
N SER A 473 -9.84 -20.09 -9.68
CA SER A 473 -9.91 -19.26 -8.48
C SER A 473 -9.93 -20.06 -7.17
N VAL A 474 -9.37 -19.49 -6.12
CA VAL A 474 -9.37 -20.08 -4.77
C VAL A 474 -9.57 -18.98 -3.72
N PRO A 475 -10.44 -19.17 -2.72
CA PRO A 475 -10.55 -18.25 -1.59
C PRO A 475 -9.34 -18.41 -0.66
N ILE A 476 -8.72 -17.30 -0.28
CA ILE A 476 -7.59 -17.25 0.66
C ILE A 476 -8.03 -16.52 1.92
N GLU A 477 -7.74 -17.12 3.07
CA GLU A 477 -8.02 -16.60 4.39
C GLU A 477 -6.69 -16.32 5.12
N PRO A 478 -6.25 -15.06 5.15
CA PRO A 478 -5.09 -14.65 5.92
C PRO A 478 -5.44 -14.54 7.41
N GLU A 479 -4.44 -14.76 8.27
CA GLU A 479 -4.56 -14.52 9.72
C GLU A 479 -4.96 -13.08 10.05
N ASN A 480 -4.41 -12.10 9.30
CA ASN A 480 -4.70 -10.68 9.45
C ASN A 480 -5.26 -10.09 8.16
N GLY A 481 -6.24 -9.20 8.28
CA GLY A 481 -6.88 -8.54 7.15
C GLY A 481 -8.14 -9.26 6.67
N ASP A 482 -8.59 -8.88 5.48
CA ASP A 482 -9.81 -9.37 4.86
C ASP A 482 -9.47 -10.58 3.98
N PRO A 483 -10.33 -11.62 3.97
CA PRO A 483 -10.24 -12.70 3.00
C PRO A 483 -10.32 -12.15 1.57
N PHE A 484 -9.59 -12.80 0.66
CA PHE A 484 -9.58 -12.43 -0.75
C PHE A 484 -9.70 -13.67 -1.64
N GLN A 485 -9.87 -13.45 -2.95
CA GLN A 485 -9.91 -14.52 -3.93
C GLN A 485 -8.73 -14.39 -4.87
N TYR A 486 -7.83 -15.38 -4.87
CA TYR A 486 -6.85 -15.51 -5.95
C TYR A 486 -7.59 -15.94 -7.21
N THR A 487 -7.36 -15.23 -8.31
CA THR A 487 -7.96 -15.53 -9.62
C THR A 487 -6.86 -15.49 -10.67
N GLN A 488 -6.92 -16.40 -11.63
CA GLN A 488 -6.15 -16.37 -12.86
C GLN A 488 -6.98 -16.88 -14.04
N THR A 489 -6.54 -16.58 -15.25
CA THR A 489 -7.17 -17.00 -16.50
C THR A 489 -6.19 -17.78 -17.35
N VAL A 490 -6.66 -18.86 -17.96
CA VAL A 490 -5.93 -19.66 -18.95
C VAL A 490 -6.87 -19.98 -20.11
N GLU A 491 -6.34 -20.16 -21.30
CA GLU A 491 -7.13 -20.53 -22.48
C GLU A 491 -6.96 -22.03 -22.80
N THR A 492 -8.06 -22.71 -23.09
CA THR A 492 -8.00 -24.07 -23.64
C THR A 492 -7.51 -24.06 -25.08
N ASP A 493 -6.79 -25.10 -25.48
CA ASP A 493 -6.33 -25.27 -26.85
C ASP A 493 -7.44 -25.75 -27.82
N SER A 494 -7.04 -26.23 -29.00
CA SER A 494 -7.98 -26.76 -30.01
C SER A 494 -8.64 -28.08 -29.62
N ASP A 495 -8.04 -28.82 -28.71
CA ASP A 495 -8.53 -30.12 -28.22
C ASP A 495 -9.33 -29.98 -26.91
N GLY A 496 -9.35 -28.76 -26.33
CA GLY A 496 -10.08 -28.47 -25.10
C GLY A 496 -9.26 -28.71 -23.83
N GLU A 497 -7.94 -28.82 -23.99
CA GLU A 497 -6.96 -29.03 -22.92
C GLU A 497 -6.31 -27.72 -22.48
N PHE A 498 -5.85 -27.63 -21.23
CA PHE A 498 -5.09 -26.48 -20.71
C PHE A 498 -4.08 -26.92 -19.63
N THR A 499 -3.05 -26.10 -19.44
CA THR A 499 -2.08 -26.23 -18.34
C THR A 499 -1.97 -24.89 -17.63
N ALA A 500 -1.99 -24.91 -16.29
CA ALA A 500 -1.82 -23.71 -15.48
C ALA A 500 -0.93 -23.98 -14.26
N THR A 501 -0.10 -23.02 -13.90
CA THR A 501 0.66 -23.03 -12.64
C THR A 501 -0.13 -22.25 -11.59
N VAL A 502 -0.19 -22.74 -10.35
CA VAL A 502 -0.85 -22.05 -9.24
C VAL A 502 0.05 -21.94 -8.00
N PRO A 503 0.10 -20.78 -7.33
CA PRO A 503 1.03 -20.56 -6.23
C PRO A 503 0.48 -20.94 -4.85
N TYR A 504 -0.82 -21.22 -4.68
CA TYR A 504 -1.39 -21.53 -3.37
C TYR A 504 -1.75 -23.02 -3.26
N ALA A 505 -1.49 -23.60 -2.10
CA ALA A 505 -1.99 -24.94 -1.78
C ALA A 505 -3.42 -24.86 -1.25
N THR A 506 -4.14 -25.97 -1.31
CA THR A 506 -5.48 -26.12 -0.70
C THR A 506 -5.48 -27.11 0.45
N GLU A 507 -4.44 -27.92 0.57
CA GLU A 507 -4.29 -28.94 1.61
C GLU A 507 -2.83 -29.25 1.91
N GLY A 508 -2.58 -29.94 3.02
CA GLY A 508 -1.24 -30.42 3.38
C GLY A 508 -0.33 -29.39 4.06
N TYR A 509 -0.82 -28.18 4.35
CA TYR A 509 -0.05 -27.14 5.06
C TYR A 509 0.60 -27.64 6.35
N ASP A 510 -0.13 -28.41 7.18
CA ASP A 510 0.36 -28.85 8.49
C ASP A 510 1.49 -29.88 8.43
N ASN A 511 1.83 -30.39 7.24
CA ASN A 511 2.96 -31.30 7.03
C ASN A 511 4.28 -30.54 6.81
N TRP A 512 4.23 -29.22 6.63
CA TRP A 512 5.36 -28.39 6.25
C TRP A 512 5.49 -27.19 7.20
N GLY A 513 6.72 -26.87 7.56
CA GLY A 513 7.06 -25.82 8.53
C GLY A 513 8.57 -25.67 8.66
N PRO A 514 9.06 -24.69 9.45
CA PRO A 514 10.49 -24.40 9.55
C PRO A 514 11.33 -25.60 9.96
N GLU A 515 10.80 -26.46 10.82
CA GLU A 515 11.43 -27.71 11.25
C GLU A 515 11.61 -28.74 10.12
N ASN A 516 10.85 -28.62 9.04
CA ASN A 516 10.97 -29.43 7.83
C ASN A 516 11.68 -28.66 6.69
N GLY A 517 12.24 -27.48 6.98
CA GLY A 517 12.93 -26.64 5.99
C GLY A 517 12.00 -25.80 5.12
N TYR A 518 10.74 -25.57 5.53
CA TYR A 518 9.76 -24.81 4.74
C TYR A 518 8.99 -23.75 5.54
N THR A 519 8.22 -22.90 4.86
CA THR A 519 7.44 -21.84 5.49
C THR A 519 6.21 -22.38 6.23
N ASN A 520 5.97 -21.94 7.47
CA ASN A 520 4.65 -22.10 8.10
C ASN A 520 3.71 -20.97 7.64
N VAL A 521 2.89 -21.24 6.64
CA VAL A 521 2.07 -20.21 5.95
C VAL A 521 0.87 -19.76 6.81
N SER A 522 0.73 -18.44 7.03
CA SER A 522 -0.41 -17.83 7.74
C SER A 522 -1.56 -17.39 6.81
N ALA A 523 -1.36 -17.36 5.50
CA ALA A 523 -2.38 -17.08 4.50
C ALA A 523 -2.74 -18.33 3.71
N ARG A 524 -3.76 -19.05 4.19
CA ARG A 524 -4.12 -20.40 3.70
C ARG A 524 -5.40 -20.35 2.88
N ALA A 525 -5.52 -21.26 1.91
CA ALA A 525 -6.76 -21.41 1.17
C ALA A 525 -7.89 -21.96 2.07
N ASN A 526 -9.11 -21.46 1.86
CA ASN A 526 -10.32 -21.94 2.53
C ASN A 526 -11.24 -22.66 1.53
N GLY A 527 -10.74 -23.77 0.99
CA GLY A 527 -11.44 -24.60 0.02
C GLY A 527 -10.57 -24.99 -1.18
N SER A 528 -11.18 -25.70 -2.12
CA SER A 528 -10.55 -26.17 -3.35
C SER A 528 -10.47 -25.06 -4.40
N TYR A 529 -9.57 -25.24 -5.37
CA TYR A 529 -9.61 -24.46 -6.60
C TYR A 529 -10.90 -24.73 -7.35
N ARG A 530 -11.53 -23.65 -7.84
CA ARG A 530 -12.67 -23.65 -8.74
C ARG A 530 -12.21 -23.24 -10.13
N LEU A 531 -12.44 -24.11 -11.10
CA LEU A 531 -12.15 -23.88 -12.51
C LEU A 531 -13.46 -23.75 -13.26
N GLN A 532 -13.66 -22.65 -13.99
CA GLN A 532 -14.92 -22.39 -14.65
C GLN A 532 -14.77 -21.58 -15.94
N THR A 533 -15.49 -21.98 -17.00
CA THR A 533 -15.59 -21.16 -18.22
C THR A 533 -16.69 -20.10 -18.12
N GLY A 534 -16.61 -19.06 -18.94
CA GLY A 534 -17.74 -18.14 -19.15
C GLY A 534 -19.04 -18.85 -19.56
N PHE A 535 -20.18 -18.22 -19.30
CA PHE A 535 -21.49 -18.74 -19.69
C PHE A 535 -21.74 -18.54 -21.19
N ARG A 536 -22.18 -19.59 -21.88
CA ARG A 536 -22.67 -19.55 -23.27
C ARG A 536 -24.16 -19.78 -23.29
N GLN A 537 -24.91 -19.01 -24.06
CA GLN A 537 -26.35 -19.23 -24.21
C GLN A 537 -26.62 -20.07 -25.45
N ASN A 538 -27.46 -21.10 -25.33
CA ASN A 538 -27.94 -21.87 -26.50
C ASN A 538 -29.20 -21.24 -27.13
N GLU A 539 -29.60 -21.73 -28.30
CA GLU A 539 -30.78 -21.22 -29.04
C GLU A 539 -32.10 -21.30 -28.24
N SER A 540 -32.17 -22.19 -27.24
CA SER A 540 -33.33 -22.37 -26.36
C SER A 540 -33.26 -21.54 -25.08
N GLY A 541 -32.24 -20.68 -24.93
CA GLY A 541 -32.08 -19.76 -23.81
C GLY A 541 -31.39 -20.33 -22.58
N TYR A 542 -30.96 -21.61 -22.59
CA TYR A 542 -30.18 -22.22 -21.50
C TYR A 542 -28.76 -21.66 -21.47
N GLN A 543 -28.22 -21.48 -20.28
CA GLN A 543 -26.82 -21.10 -20.07
C GLN A 543 -25.97 -22.35 -19.82
N ILE A 544 -24.88 -22.48 -20.54
CA ILE A 544 -23.93 -23.59 -20.47
C ILE A 544 -22.60 -23.04 -19.96
N THR A 545 -22.04 -23.69 -18.95
CA THR A 545 -20.69 -23.41 -18.41
C THR A 545 -20.02 -24.74 -18.13
N TYR A 546 -18.70 -24.77 -18.14
CA TYR A 546 -17.92 -25.94 -17.80
C TYR A 546 -17.23 -25.69 -16.47
N PHE A 547 -17.26 -26.68 -15.59
CA PHE A 547 -16.80 -26.54 -14.21
C PHE A 547 -15.97 -27.75 -13.76
N ALA A 548 -14.92 -27.49 -12.98
CA ALA A 548 -14.20 -28.50 -12.21
C ALA A 548 -13.76 -27.92 -10.86
N SER A 549 -13.39 -28.83 -9.95
CA SER A 549 -12.78 -28.51 -8.65
C SER A 549 -11.50 -29.30 -8.49
N ALA A 550 -10.45 -28.69 -7.95
CA ALA A 550 -9.14 -29.31 -7.78
C ALA A 550 -8.56 -29.02 -6.39
N ASN A 551 -7.94 -30.02 -5.78
CA ASN A 551 -7.09 -29.82 -4.61
C ASN A 551 -5.63 -29.87 -5.05
N VAL A 552 -4.84 -28.97 -4.51
CA VAL A 552 -3.40 -28.84 -4.70
C VAL A 552 -2.75 -29.00 -3.33
N THR A 553 -1.76 -29.88 -3.23
CA THR A 553 -1.04 -30.10 -1.97
C THR A 553 0.09 -29.08 -1.81
N GLU A 554 0.46 -28.79 -0.56
CA GLU A 554 1.62 -27.95 -0.26
C GLU A 554 2.93 -28.51 -0.84
N ALA A 555 3.08 -29.83 -0.86
CA ALA A 555 4.25 -30.50 -1.46
C ALA A 555 4.40 -30.16 -2.95
N GLN A 556 3.29 -30.07 -3.68
CA GLN A 556 3.30 -29.69 -5.10
C GLN A 556 3.67 -28.22 -5.32
N VAL A 557 3.22 -27.34 -4.41
CA VAL A 557 3.50 -25.90 -4.54
C VAL A 557 4.98 -25.60 -4.26
N ILE A 558 5.57 -26.24 -3.24
CA ILE A 558 6.98 -26.03 -2.87
C ILE A 558 7.97 -26.82 -3.74
N GLY A 559 7.48 -27.74 -4.57
CA GLY A 559 8.29 -28.53 -5.51
C GLY A 559 8.83 -29.85 -4.96
N GLU A 560 8.34 -30.31 -3.81
CA GLU A 560 8.64 -31.64 -3.24
C GLU A 560 7.86 -32.76 -3.96
N ASP A 561 6.79 -32.40 -4.66
CA ASP A 561 6.04 -33.27 -5.56
C ASP A 561 5.81 -32.58 -6.91
N GLU A 562 6.54 -33.00 -7.94
CA GLU A 562 6.41 -32.42 -9.29
C GLU A 562 5.19 -32.95 -10.08
N SER A 563 4.33 -33.79 -9.48
CA SER A 563 3.18 -34.35 -10.20
C SER A 563 2.09 -33.33 -10.47
N ALA A 564 1.57 -33.32 -11.70
CA ALA A 564 0.46 -32.46 -12.09
C ALA A 564 -0.87 -32.95 -11.53
N VAL A 565 -1.72 -32.01 -11.10
CA VAL A 565 -3.12 -32.27 -10.73
C VAL A 565 -3.96 -32.35 -11.99
N GLN A 566 -4.55 -33.52 -12.24
CA GLN A 566 -5.40 -33.76 -13.41
C GLN A 566 -6.86 -33.42 -13.13
N VAL A 567 -7.51 -32.66 -14.02
CA VAL A 567 -8.90 -32.24 -13.86
C VAL A 567 -9.70 -32.37 -15.16
N THR A 568 -10.94 -32.83 -15.08
CA THR A 568 -11.85 -32.86 -16.25
C THR A 568 -12.98 -31.87 -16.04
N LEU A 569 -13.06 -30.87 -16.92
CA LEU A 569 -14.14 -29.90 -16.96
C LEU A 569 -15.45 -30.58 -17.36
N SER A 570 -16.48 -30.44 -16.54
CA SER A 570 -17.79 -31.03 -16.78
C SER A 570 -18.81 -29.97 -17.20
N GLU A 571 -19.60 -30.28 -18.24
CA GLU A 571 -20.67 -29.40 -18.70
C GLU A 571 -21.78 -29.27 -17.65
N GLN A 572 -22.16 -28.04 -17.35
CA GLN A 572 -23.30 -27.69 -16.50
C GLN A 572 -24.28 -26.83 -17.30
N VAL A 573 -25.53 -27.29 -17.38
CA VAL A 573 -26.62 -26.62 -18.09
C VAL A 573 -27.59 -25.99 -17.09
N ILE A 574 -27.78 -24.68 -17.18
CA ILE A 574 -28.64 -23.88 -16.32
C ILE A 574 -29.88 -23.45 -17.12
N PRO A 575 -31.10 -23.81 -16.68
CA PRO A 575 -32.33 -23.42 -17.36
C PRO A 575 -32.58 -21.91 -17.27
N PRO A 576 -33.25 -21.31 -18.28
CA PRO A 576 -33.66 -19.91 -18.19
C PRO A 576 -34.62 -19.72 -17.02
N GLN A 577 -34.37 -18.70 -16.19
CA GLN A 577 -35.24 -18.34 -15.08
C GLN A 577 -36.62 -17.92 -15.64
N PRO A 578 -37.75 -18.45 -15.14
CA PRO A 578 -39.07 -17.96 -15.55
C PRO A 578 -39.15 -16.47 -15.22
N GLY A 579 -39.48 -15.63 -16.20
CA GLY A 579 -39.65 -14.21 -15.96
C GLY A 579 -40.73 -13.99 -14.90
N ASP A 580 -40.51 -13.06 -13.98
CA ASP A 580 -41.53 -12.55 -13.06
C ASP A 580 -42.67 -11.95 -13.90
N GLY A 581 -43.62 -12.80 -14.27
CA GLY A 581 -44.92 -12.40 -14.77
C GLY A 581 -45.68 -11.82 -13.59
N GLU A 582 -46.14 -10.58 -13.76
CA GLU A 582 -47.20 -9.99 -12.94
C GLU A 582 -48.41 -10.95 -12.92
N GLU A 583 -48.54 -11.77 -11.88
CA GLU A 583 -49.82 -12.35 -11.49
C GLU A 583 -50.36 -11.55 -10.31
N GLY A 584 -51.50 -10.93 -10.57
CA GLY A 584 -52.15 -9.96 -9.69
C GLY A 584 -52.75 -10.56 -8.43
N ASN A 585 -53.01 -9.62 -7.50
CA ASN A 585 -53.80 -9.72 -6.29
C ASN A 585 -54.77 -10.91 -6.22
N GLY A 586 -54.53 -11.77 -5.25
CA GLY A 586 -55.54 -12.57 -4.56
C GLY A 586 -55.39 -12.36 -3.06
N GLU A 587 -56.15 -11.42 -2.50
CA GLU A 587 -56.41 -11.33 -1.06
C GLU A 587 -57.12 -12.61 -0.61
N GLU A 588 -56.59 -13.34 0.37
CA GLU A 588 -57.43 -14.08 1.31
C GLU A 588 -56.89 -13.96 2.73
N SER A 589 -57.79 -13.47 3.58
CA SER A 589 -57.66 -13.19 5.00
C SER A 589 -58.02 -14.42 5.84
N SER A 590 -57.19 -14.76 6.81
CA SER A 590 -57.56 -15.36 8.11
C SER A 590 -56.33 -15.19 9.02
N GLY A 591 -56.34 -14.62 10.23
CA GLY A 591 -57.37 -14.61 11.28
C GLY A 591 -57.21 -15.85 12.16
N ASP A 592 -56.31 -15.86 13.16
CA ASP A 592 -56.66 -15.60 14.57
C ASP A 592 -55.51 -15.81 15.58
N GLU A 593 -55.56 -14.97 16.63
CA GLU A 593 -55.18 -15.08 18.05
C GLU A 593 -53.96 -15.87 18.63
N SER A 594 -53.05 -15.07 19.22
CA SER A 594 -52.73 -14.97 20.68
C SER A 594 -52.28 -16.19 21.51
N SER A 595 -51.03 -16.13 21.97
CA SER A 595 -50.61 -16.15 23.40
C SER A 595 -49.07 -16.01 23.40
N GLY A 596 -48.38 -15.14 24.13
CA GLY A 596 -48.68 -14.56 25.43
C GLY A 596 -47.76 -15.22 26.45
N GLU A 597 -46.53 -14.72 26.62
CA GLU A 597 -45.86 -14.75 27.93
C GLU A 597 -44.74 -13.70 28.00
N GLU A 598 -44.82 -12.97 29.10
CA GLU A 598 -44.16 -11.72 29.44
C GLU A 598 -43.22 -12.02 30.62
N SER A 599 -42.00 -11.50 30.57
CA SER A 599 -41.24 -11.26 31.80
C SER A 599 -40.37 -10.01 31.64
N GLY A 600 -40.82 -8.91 32.25
CA GLY A 600 -39.95 -7.84 32.75
C GLY A 600 -38.95 -8.40 33.79
N GLN A 601 -37.95 -7.69 34.28
CA GLN A 601 -37.64 -6.26 34.40
C GLN A 601 -36.15 -6.23 34.79
N GLN A 602 -35.40 -5.18 34.43
CA GLN A 602 -35.02 -4.14 35.40
C GLN A 602 -33.81 -3.33 34.92
N SER A 603 -33.99 -2.02 35.03
CA SER A 603 -33.11 -0.91 34.68
C SER A 603 -31.80 -0.87 35.47
N GLY A 604 -30.78 -0.33 34.83
CA GLY A 604 -29.58 0.21 35.44
C GLY A 604 -29.02 1.32 34.56
N ASP A 605 -29.58 2.52 34.71
CA ASP A 605 -28.96 3.75 34.24
C ASP A 605 -27.64 3.95 35.00
N ASP A 606 -26.54 4.21 34.30
CA ASP A 606 -25.53 5.10 34.86
C ASP A 606 -24.95 6.02 33.79
N ARG A 607 -25.05 7.32 34.08
CA ARG A 607 -24.65 8.43 33.22
C ARG A 607 -23.21 8.80 33.54
N GLY A 608 -22.32 8.61 32.59
CA GLY A 608 -20.97 9.18 32.60
C GLY A 608 -20.77 10.15 31.44
N SER A 609 -21.22 11.39 31.62
CA SER A 609 -20.95 12.51 30.71
C SER A 609 -19.46 12.88 30.80
N SER A 610 -18.72 12.79 29.71
CA SER A 610 -17.45 13.53 29.56
C SER A 610 -17.48 14.31 28.26
N ASP A 611 -17.48 15.63 28.45
CA ASP A 611 -17.51 16.69 27.46
C ASP A 611 -16.09 16.86 26.91
N GLY A 612 -15.88 16.50 25.65
CA GLY A 612 -14.61 16.63 24.94
C GLY A 612 -14.78 17.65 23.82
N SER A 613 -14.44 18.90 24.11
CA SER A 613 -14.41 19.99 23.14
C SER A 613 -13.22 19.81 22.19
N ASP A 614 -13.50 19.54 20.91
CA ASP A 614 -12.49 19.49 19.86
C ASP A 614 -12.05 20.91 19.48
N GLY A 615 -10.88 21.29 19.98
CA GLY A 615 -10.13 22.46 19.55
C GLY A 615 -9.55 22.24 18.16
N GLN A 616 -9.85 23.18 17.25
CA GLN A 616 -9.04 23.44 16.07
C GLN A 616 -7.59 23.71 16.50
N ASN A 617 -6.65 22.89 16.04
CA ASN A 617 -5.24 23.26 16.02
C ASN A 617 -4.62 22.89 14.68
N GLY A 618 -4.19 23.93 13.95
CA GLY A 618 -3.30 23.80 12.82
C GLY A 618 -1.91 23.39 13.32
N THR A 619 -1.52 22.16 13.04
CA THR A 619 -0.19 21.66 13.35
C THR A 619 0.75 21.94 12.18
N GLY A 620 1.87 22.59 12.51
CA GLY A 620 3.05 22.66 11.67
C GLY A 620 3.55 21.25 11.35
N TYR A 621 4.22 21.13 10.21
CA TYR A 621 4.51 19.85 9.60
C TYR A 621 5.95 19.37 9.91
N VAL A 622 6.07 18.32 10.71
CA VAL A 622 7.34 17.60 10.98
C VAL A 622 7.38 16.27 10.22
N ALA A 623 8.49 16.02 9.51
CA ALA A 623 8.74 14.77 8.80
C ALA A 623 8.98 13.56 9.74
N PRO A 624 8.45 12.37 9.43
CA PRO A 624 8.67 11.14 10.21
C PRO A 624 10.11 10.59 10.07
N PRO A 625 10.61 9.83 11.07
CA PRO A 625 12.00 9.37 11.17
C PRO A 625 12.48 8.44 10.04
N ASP A 626 11.59 7.68 9.38
CA ASP A 626 11.95 6.77 8.26
C ASP A 626 11.94 7.45 6.88
N SER A 627 12.00 8.77 6.85
CA SER A 627 12.35 9.47 5.61
C SER A 627 13.86 9.35 5.43
N PRO A 628 14.40 8.79 4.34
CA PRO A 628 15.80 9.00 4.02
C PRO A 628 16.00 10.52 3.97
N GLY A 629 16.82 11.04 4.87
CA GLY A 629 17.17 12.44 4.91
C GLY A 629 17.98 12.75 3.67
N TRP A 630 17.31 12.97 2.52
CA TRP A 630 17.87 13.27 1.20
C TRP A 630 19.26 12.62 1.06
N ALA A 631 19.28 11.28 1.13
CA ALA A 631 20.35 10.55 0.48
C ALA A 631 20.36 11.08 -0.95
N ALA A 632 21.49 11.66 -1.36
CA ALA A 632 21.60 12.30 -2.66
C ALA A 632 21.22 11.23 -3.69
N LEU A 633 20.07 11.41 -4.34
CA LEU A 633 19.81 10.73 -5.61
C LEU A 633 21.03 11.04 -6.47
N PRO A 634 21.61 10.05 -7.17
CA PRO A 634 22.82 10.26 -7.96
C PRO A 634 22.62 11.52 -8.83
N THR A 635 23.41 12.55 -8.51
CA THR A 635 23.39 13.78 -9.27
C THR A 635 24.09 13.51 -10.58
N GLU A 636 23.39 13.77 -11.68
CA GLU A 636 23.84 13.69 -13.07
C GLU A 636 23.62 12.33 -13.76
N ARG A 637 22.59 12.31 -14.63
CA ARG A 637 22.65 11.53 -15.87
C ARG A 637 23.81 12.11 -16.69
N VAL A 638 24.98 11.47 -16.66
CA VAL A 638 25.96 11.64 -17.73
C VAL A 638 25.35 10.96 -18.95
N ARG A 639 24.61 11.72 -19.77
CA ARG A 639 24.28 11.26 -21.12
C ARG A 639 25.61 11.15 -21.90
N PRO A 640 25.84 10.08 -22.67
CA PRO A 640 26.99 10.00 -23.57
C PRO A 640 27.00 11.13 -24.61
#